data_AF-A0A3G6JGG8-F1
#
_entry.id   AF-A0A3G6JGG8-F1
#
_cell.length_a   1.000
_cell.length_b   1.000
_cell.length_c   1.000
_cell.angle_alpha   90.00
_cell.angle_beta   90.00
_cell.angle_gamma   90.00
#
_symmetry.space_group_name_H-M   'P 1'
#
loop_
_entity.id
_entity.type
_entity.pdbx_description
1 polymer ?
#
loop_
_entity_poly.entity_id
_entity_poly.type
_entity_poly.pdbx_seq_one_letter_code
_entity_poly.pdbx_strand_id
1 'polypeptide(L)'
;MDERVKDVQVWLNQTYGKVSGFKKAPENGQTGWPTIYSLREGLQHELGITALAEGFGDSTKQALSTKIGDLKPGYRGKIIKLVKGAFWCKGISPNNFTDNFDSDLTTAIKSLQEGAGITANGKLTVNLMAALFDMSAFVLIPGQGKSKVRQMQQYLNGKYGDELGILPCDGIYQRATNTALIFALQKAIGVAGANGNYGPGTVAATPTVSEGASSEVVQVIQYGLLVNGFYDGDCDGKYDADVTSAVIAFRKFMNLPPFTGKSDLSVIKGLLTSNGNTDRDSIALDTSAQLTDKDISNFKRYGFSVVGRYLTGSVGTGESKRNKYLTSDELERITDAGLRVFPIYEDGGYEIEYFSRNRGYQDGITAAKKAAELGFPSGTVIYFAVDVDIQDGDIEGTVVSYMKGVIDAVKLSPYEPGIYGTRNVCLHGEEVGMKYSFMADMSYGWSGNLGFRMPTNWAFDQFTEYPIGSTDIDQVAASGKDAGVNKFSPQLYGTISYREVAADVLKGFGKSVSAEFNKKIELVDIPSLKISVELVNSLSVADESPAITISNGKLDSISFANWLQTSGHIKGNGVDAVVNEANKVISSASITNGNVAIEASINNSGESKLKFIYHILEAKDKQLDNELSVVITVTSKPTDLFTGTKIPNVDVPKLVTQSQTDQKSWETLIGFSTVVAIAGVSIFISGGTLSVLLDLIPQLFTGLLVG
;
A
#
# COMPACT_ATOMS: atom_id res chain seq x y z
N MET A 1 -14.38 4.15 23.07
CA MET A 1 -14.48 3.12 24.12
C MET A 1 -15.92 3.06 24.54
N ASP A 2 -16.52 1.86 24.54
CA ASP A 2 -17.91 1.60 24.89
C ASP A 2 -17.96 0.74 26.16
N GLU A 3 -18.61 1.25 27.21
CA GLU A 3 -18.70 0.57 28.50
C GLU A 3 -19.51 -0.73 28.42
N ARG A 4 -20.48 -0.84 27.49
CA ARG A 4 -21.22 -2.09 27.26
C ARG A 4 -20.37 -3.14 26.59
N VAL A 5 -19.51 -2.75 25.66
CA VAL A 5 -18.52 -3.68 25.09
C VAL A 5 -17.57 -4.17 26.18
N LYS A 6 -17.16 -3.29 27.10
CA LYS A 6 -16.34 -3.69 28.26
C LYS A 6 -17.05 -4.67 29.18
N ASP A 7 -18.33 -4.41 29.51
CA ASP A 7 -19.17 -5.33 30.29
C ASP A 7 -19.20 -6.74 29.65
N VAL A 8 -19.31 -6.81 28.32
CA VAL A 8 -19.29 -8.06 27.56
C VAL A 8 -17.94 -8.76 27.68
N GLN A 9 -16.83 -8.05 27.48
CA GLN A 9 -15.47 -8.58 27.56
C GLN A 9 -15.17 -9.15 28.96
N VAL A 10 -15.50 -8.41 30.01
CA VAL A 10 -15.35 -8.84 31.41
C VAL A 10 -16.18 -10.11 31.66
N TRP A 11 -17.45 -10.11 31.24
CA TRP A 11 -18.33 -11.27 31.42
C TRP A 11 -17.83 -12.52 30.68
N LEU A 12 -17.33 -12.37 29.44
CA LEU A 12 -16.73 -13.45 28.67
C LEU A 12 -15.55 -14.07 29.41
N ASN A 13 -14.63 -13.25 29.90
CA ASN A 13 -13.44 -13.70 30.62
C ASN A 13 -13.77 -14.39 31.95
N GLN A 14 -14.77 -13.88 32.67
CA GLN A 14 -15.24 -14.49 33.92
C GLN A 14 -15.95 -15.83 33.68
N THR A 15 -16.74 -15.93 32.60
CA THR A 15 -17.60 -17.09 32.33
C THR A 15 -16.82 -18.23 31.66
N TYR A 16 -15.95 -17.89 30.70
CA TYR A 16 -15.29 -18.87 29.83
C TYR A 16 -13.77 -18.87 29.97
N GLY A 17 -13.15 -17.96 30.73
CA GLY A 17 -11.69 -17.83 30.82
C GLY A 17 -10.95 -19.03 31.44
N LYS A 18 -11.69 -20.06 31.91
CA LYS A 18 -11.15 -21.35 32.36
C LYS A 18 -11.50 -22.52 31.42
N VAL A 19 -12.25 -22.28 30.35
CA VAL A 19 -12.61 -23.28 29.34
C VAL A 19 -11.39 -23.53 28.47
N SER A 20 -11.07 -24.81 28.24
CA SER A 20 -9.94 -25.20 27.39
C SER A 20 -10.17 -24.70 25.95
N GLY A 21 -9.15 -24.08 25.36
CA GLY A 21 -9.21 -23.51 24.01
C GLY A 21 -9.82 -22.10 23.91
N PHE A 22 -10.40 -21.56 24.99
CA PHE A 22 -10.95 -20.20 24.99
C PHE A 22 -9.86 -19.15 25.19
N LYS A 23 -9.87 -18.11 24.35
CA LYS A 23 -8.99 -16.94 24.40
C LYS A 23 -9.72 -15.77 25.04
N LYS A 24 -9.07 -15.10 25.99
CA LYS A 24 -9.64 -13.96 26.71
C LYS A 24 -9.74 -12.73 25.81
N ALA A 25 -10.85 -12.02 25.94
CA ALA A 25 -11.05 -10.74 25.28
C ALA A 25 -10.27 -9.63 26.02
N PRO A 26 -9.75 -8.61 25.33
CA PRO A 26 -9.15 -7.45 25.97
C PRO A 26 -10.24 -6.61 26.65
N GLU A 27 -10.18 -6.39 27.96
CA GLU A 27 -11.22 -5.66 28.74
C GLU A 27 -11.09 -4.12 28.59
N ASN A 28 -11.03 -3.65 27.35
CA ASN A 28 -10.72 -2.26 26.99
C ASN A 28 -11.91 -1.49 26.40
N GLY A 29 -13.10 -2.09 26.33
CA GLY A 29 -14.30 -1.47 25.75
C GLY A 29 -14.17 -1.13 24.25
N GLN A 30 -13.21 -1.73 23.55
CA GLN A 30 -13.08 -1.61 22.10
C GLN A 30 -13.56 -2.89 21.44
N THR A 31 -14.47 -2.76 20.48
CA THR A 31 -14.81 -3.89 19.60
C THR A 31 -13.61 -4.25 18.72
N GLY A 32 -13.56 -5.48 18.23
CA GLY A 32 -12.48 -5.96 17.36
C GLY A 32 -12.41 -7.48 17.32
N TRP A 33 -11.57 -7.99 16.42
CA TRP A 33 -11.40 -9.43 16.20
C TRP A 33 -11.17 -10.24 17.48
N PRO A 34 -10.29 -9.84 18.42
CA PRO A 34 -10.13 -10.58 19.68
C PRO A 34 -11.43 -10.74 20.48
N THR A 35 -12.28 -9.70 20.51
CA THR A 35 -13.57 -9.76 21.22
C THR A 35 -14.56 -10.65 20.48
N ILE A 36 -14.61 -10.58 19.13
CA ILE A 36 -15.46 -11.44 18.30
C ILE A 36 -15.03 -12.91 18.40
N TYR A 37 -13.72 -13.19 18.46
CA TYR A 37 -13.20 -14.55 18.66
C TYR A 37 -13.65 -15.13 20.00
N SER A 38 -13.51 -14.39 21.10
CA SER A 38 -14.03 -14.82 22.40
C SER A 38 -15.54 -15.06 22.38
N LEU A 39 -16.32 -14.22 21.68
CA LEU A 39 -17.76 -14.43 21.50
C LEU A 39 -18.06 -15.74 20.75
N ARG A 40 -17.32 -16.02 19.66
CA ARG A 40 -17.46 -17.26 18.86
C ARG A 40 -17.08 -18.50 19.66
N GLU A 41 -15.95 -18.48 20.35
CA GLU A 41 -15.48 -19.59 21.17
C GLU A 41 -16.44 -19.87 22.34
N GLY A 42 -16.97 -18.81 22.97
CA GLY A 42 -18.04 -18.94 23.97
C GLY A 42 -19.32 -19.57 23.40
N LEU A 43 -19.74 -19.15 22.19
CA LEU A 43 -20.89 -19.76 21.51
C LEU A 43 -20.65 -21.24 21.17
N GLN A 44 -19.48 -21.57 20.63
CA GLN A 44 -19.09 -22.94 20.32
C GLN A 44 -19.12 -23.83 21.57
N HIS A 45 -18.61 -23.35 22.71
CA HIS A 45 -18.68 -24.07 23.98
C HIS A 45 -20.13 -24.34 24.40
N GLU A 46 -21.00 -23.34 24.35
CA GLU A 46 -22.43 -23.49 24.70
C GLU A 46 -23.20 -24.38 23.70
N LEU A 47 -22.68 -24.55 22.47
CA LEU A 47 -23.18 -25.50 21.48
C LEU A 47 -22.60 -26.92 21.64
N GLY A 48 -21.72 -27.14 22.63
CA GLY A 48 -21.12 -28.45 22.92
C GLY A 48 -19.89 -28.80 22.07
N ILE A 49 -19.31 -27.83 21.36
CA ILE A 49 -18.07 -28.01 20.61
C ILE A 49 -16.89 -27.96 21.60
N THR A 50 -16.03 -28.98 21.57
CA THR A 50 -14.88 -29.10 22.48
C THR A 50 -13.58 -28.53 21.89
N ALA A 51 -13.38 -28.67 20.58
CA ALA A 51 -12.27 -28.06 19.86
C ALA A 51 -12.66 -26.65 19.39
N LEU A 52 -12.45 -25.66 20.26
CA LEU A 52 -12.79 -24.27 19.99
C LEU A 52 -11.84 -23.66 18.96
N ALA A 53 -12.37 -22.74 18.14
CA ALA A 53 -11.61 -22.01 17.13
C ALA A 53 -12.19 -20.62 16.88
N GLU A 54 -11.35 -19.70 16.38
CA GLU A 54 -11.70 -18.30 16.11
C GLU A 54 -12.76 -18.12 14.99
N GLY A 55 -13.03 -19.17 14.21
CA GLY A 55 -13.90 -19.14 13.02
C GLY A 55 -15.35 -19.54 13.27
N PHE A 56 -16.28 -18.99 12.48
CA PHE A 56 -17.67 -19.44 12.40
C PHE A 56 -17.85 -20.42 11.22
N GLY A 57 -17.17 -21.57 11.31
CA GLY A 57 -17.16 -22.59 10.24
C GLY A 57 -18.36 -23.53 10.25
N ASP A 58 -18.31 -24.55 9.39
CA ASP A 58 -19.40 -25.51 9.19
C ASP A 58 -19.77 -26.30 10.45
N SER A 59 -18.79 -26.63 11.30
CA SER A 59 -19.05 -27.27 12.60
C SER A 59 -19.94 -26.42 13.50
N THR A 60 -19.64 -25.11 13.61
CA THR A 60 -20.44 -24.15 14.37
C THR A 60 -21.84 -23.98 13.76
N LYS A 61 -21.93 -23.87 12.42
CA LYS A 61 -23.22 -23.77 11.73
C LYS A 61 -24.07 -25.02 11.94
N GLN A 62 -23.50 -26.21 11.83
CA GLN A 62 -24.18 -27.48 12.04
C GLN A 62 -24.68 -27.61 13.48
N ALA A 63 -23.82 -27.35 14.48
CA ALA A 63 -24.22 -27.39 15.88
C ALA A 63 -25.33 -26.37 16.17
N LEU A 64 -25.21 -25.14 15.67
CA LEU A 64 -26.24 -24.10 15.84
C LEU A 64 -27.56 -24.47 15.17
N SER A 65 -27.54 -25.13 14.01
CA SER A 65 -28.76 -25.54 13.29
C SER A 65 -29.68 -26.42 14.16
N THR A 66 -29.10 -27.23 15.07
CA THR A 66 -29.85 -28.08 16.00
C THR A 66 -30.52 -27.30 17.14
N LYS A 67 -30.11 -26.06 17.39
CA LYS A 67 -30.56 -25.22 18.50
C LYS A 67 -31.33 -23.98 18.07
N ILE A 68 -31.21 -23.55 16.82
CA ILE A 68 -31.76 -22.27 16.35
C ILE A 68 -33.28 -22.15 16.57
N GLY A 69 -34.03 -23.26 16.49
CA GLY A 69 -35.48 -23.28 16.73
C GLY A 69 -35.91 -23.08 18.20
N ASP A 70 -34.98 -23.26 19.14
CA ASP A 70 -35.18 -23.03 20.58
C ASP A 70 -34.92 -21.57 20.95
N LEU A 71 -34.06 -20.86 20.20
CA LEU A 71 -33.63 -19.48 20.47
C LEU A 71 -34.71 -18.47 20.02
N LYS A 72 -35.79 -18.36 20.81
CA LYS A 72 -36.96 -17.51 20.55
C LYS A 72 -37.50 -16.90 21.84
N PRO A 73 -38.47 -15.95 21.80
CA PRO A 73 -39.03 -15.33 22.99
C PRO A 73 -39.43 -16.35 24.07
N GLY A 74 -38.99 -16.11 25.30
CA GLY A 74 -39.16 -17.01 26.44
C GLY A 74 -37.98 -17.96 26.69
N TYR A 75 -37.05 -18.11 25.75
CA TYR A 75 -35.79 -18.83 25.99
C TYR A 75 -34.90 -18.08 26.99
N ARG A 76 -34.21 -18.83 27.85
CA ARG A 76 -33.21 -18.33 28.79
C ARG A 76 -31.94 -19.16 28.73
N GLY A 77 -30.79 -18.52 28.55
CA GLY A 77 -29.49 -19.19 28.59
C GLY A 77 -28.35 -18.31 28.10
N LYS A 78 -27.11 -18.77 28.34
CA LYS A 78 -25.90 -17.99 28.03
C LYS A 78 -25.72 -17.72 26.53
N ILE A 79 -26.28 -18.55 25.65
CA ILE A 79 -26.35 -18.27 24.20
C ILE A 79 -27.01 -16.92 23.93
N ILE A 80 -28.09 -16.57 24.63
CA ILE A 80 -28.75 -15.27 24.44
C ILE A 80 -27.90 -14.13 24.99
N LYS A 81 -27.19 -14.36 26.10
CA LYS A 81 -26.26 -13.36 26.63
C LYS A 81 -25.10 -13.12 25.65
N LEU A 82 -24.58 -14.16 25.00
CA LEU A 82 -23.60 -14.04 23.90
C LEU A 82 -24.18 -13.26 22.72
N VAL A 83 -25.41 -13.56 22.29
CA VAL A 83 -26.10 -12.83 21.21
C VAL A 83 -26.23 -11.34 21.54
N LYS A 84 -26.68 -10.99 22.74
CA LYS A 84 -26.75 -9.59 23.20
C LYS A 84 -25.36 -8.94 23.24
N GLY A 85 -24.34 -9.67 23.65
CA GLY A 85 -22.95 -9.19 23.62
C GLY A 85 -22.45 -8.91 22.20
N ALA A 86 -22.78 -9.77 21.24
CA ALA A 86 -22.47 -9.57 19.83
C ALA A 86 -23.22 -8.36 19.24
N PHE A 87 -24.47 -8.11 19.64
CA PHE A 87 -25.21 -6.90 19.25
C PHE A 87 -24.54 -5.62 19.74
N TRP A 88 -24.08 -5.57 21.01
CA TRP A 88 -23.30 -4.44 21.50
C TRP A 88 -22.02 -4.24 20.69
N CYS A 89 -21.31 -5.32 20.35
CA CYS A 89 -20.11 -5.25 19.49
C CYS A 89 -20.43 -4.80 18.04
N LYS A 90 -21.67 -5.00 17.58
CA LYS A 90 -22.20 -4.52 16.29
C LYS A 90 -22.68 -3.05 16.34
N GLY A 91 -22.70 -2.43 17.52
CA GLY A 91 -23.24 -1.08 17.72
C GLY A 91 -24.77 -1.01 17.70
N ILE A 92 -25.46 -2.14 17.88
CA ILE A 92 -26.92 -2.21 17.98
C ILE A 92 -27.26 -2.50 19.44
N SER A 93 -28.05 -1.64 20.08
CA SER A 93 -28.43 -1.81 21.49
C SER A 93 -29.59 -2.81 21.66
N PRO A 94 -29.38 -3.93 22.39
CA PRO A 94 -30.48 -4.74 22.93
C PRO A 94 -30.99 -4.22 24.29
N ASN A 95 -30.68 -2.97 24.66
CA ASN A 95 -31.03 -2.23 25.89
C ASN A 95 -30.50 -2.80 27.23
N ASN A 96 -30.41 -4.11 27.37
CA ASN A 96 -29.93 -4.79 28.57
C ASN A 96 -28.96 -5.93 28.22
N PHE A 97 -28.19 -6.40 29.21
CA PHE A 97 -27.21 -7.48 29.04
C PHE A 97 -27.55 -8.69 29.93
N THR A 98 -28.72 -9.28 29.68
CA THR A 98 -29.26 -10.45 30.41
C THR A 98 -29.20 -11.74 29.57
N ASP A 99 -29.57 -12.87 30.16
CA ASP A 99 -29.65 -14.19 29.51
C ASP A 99 -31.05 -14.52 28.93
N ASN A 100 -31.97 -13.56 28.93
CA ASN A 100 -33.36 -13.74 28.47
C ASN A 100 -33.55 -13.26 27.03
N PHE A 101 -34.27 -14.05 26.22
CA PHE A 101 -34.79 -13.59 24.93
C PHE A 101 -36.05 -12.75 25.16
N ASP A 102 -35.90 -11.43 25.15
CA ASP A 102 -36.93 -10.43 25.43
C ASP A 102 -37.35 -9.61 24.19
N SER A 103 -38.28 -8.68 24.38
CA SER A 103 -38.77 -7.78 23.32
C SER A 103 -37.68 -6.81 22.83
N ASP A 104 -36.76 -6.41 23.71
CA ASP A 104 -35.62 -5.57 23.35
C ASP A 104 -34.69 -6.31 22.39
N LEU A 105 -34.34 -7.57 22.69
CA LEU A 105 -33.57 -8.40 21.76
C LEU A 105 -34.31 -8.61 20.44
N THR A 106 -35.62 -8.84 20.48
CA THR A 106 -36.43 -8.96 19.25
C THR A 106 -36.31 -7.70 18.38
N THR A 107 -36.27 -6.51 19.01
CA THR A 107 -36.11 -5.23 18.32
C THR A 107 -34.70 -5.08 17.72
N ALA A 108 -33.67 -5.45 18.46
CA ALA A 108 -32.28 -5.47 17.96
C ALA A 108 -32.11 -6.42 16.76
N ILE A 109 -32.73 -7.61 16.81
CA ILE A 109 -32.72 -8.56 15.69
C ILE A 109 -33.38 -7.96 14.46
N LYS A 110 -34.55 -7.32 14.60
CA LYS A 110 -35.22 -6.65 13.49
C LYS A 110 -34.35 -5.55 12.87
N SER A 111 -33.70 -4.74 13.70
CA SER A 111 -32.80 -3.68 13.23
C SER A 111 -31.64 -4.25 12.40
N LEU A 112 -31.04 -5.36 12.81
CA LEU A 112 -30.01 -6.05 12.02
C LEU A 112 -30.57 -6.63 10.72
N GLN A 113 -31.76 -7.24 10.76
CA GLN A 113 -32.42 -7.78 9.57
C GLN A 113 -32.73 -6.69 8.53
N GLU A 114 -33.24 -5.53 8.97
CA GLU A 114 -33.46 -4.35 8.13
C GLU A 114 -32.14 -3.84 7.54
N GLY A 115 -31.09 -3.75 8.37
CA GLY A 115 -29.75 -3.39 7.92
C GLY A 115 -29.21 -4.34 6.85
N ALA A 116 -29.43 -5.64 7.03
CA ALA A 116 -29.03 -6.70 6.12
C ALA A 116 -29.88 -6.82 4.86
N GLY A 117 -31.04 -6.15 4.78
CA GLY A 117 -31.94 -6.26 3.62
C GLY A 117 -32.75 -7.55 3.59
N ILE A 118 -32.92 -8.23 4.73
CA ILE A 118 -33.72 -9.45 4.86
C ILE A 118 -35.00 -9.18 5.64
N THR A 119 -35.95 -10.12 5.62
CA THR A 119 -37.24 -9.93 6.31
C THR A 119 -37.07 -9.70 7.81
N ALA A 120 -37.53 -8.54 8.30
CA ALA A 120 -37.45 -8.10 9.69
C ALA A 120 -38.50 -8.79 10.61
N ASN A 121 -38.40 -10.11 10.74
CA ASN A 121 -39.33 -10.93 11.51
C ASN A 121 -38.92 -11.15 12.98
N GLY A 122 -37.76 -10.64 13.41
CA GLY A 122 -37.24 -10.78 14.76
C GLY A 122 -36.74 -12.18 15.13
N LYS A 123 -36.54 -13.06 14.14
CA LYS A 123 -36.07 -14.44 14.34
C LYS A 123 -34.59 -14.57 14.01
N LEU A 124 -33.86 -15.33 14.83
CA LEU A 124 -32.49 -15.72 14.53
C LEU A 124 -32.48 -16.85 13.49
N THR A 125 -31.55 -16.78 12.55
CA THR A 125 -31.18 -17.87 11.63
C THR A 125 -29.70 -18.18 11.78
N VAL A 126 -29.26 -19.34 11.28
CA VAL A 126 -27.82 -19.69 11.30
C VAL A 126 -27.00 -18.65 10.56
N ASN A 127 -27.43 -18.21 9.38
CA ASN A 127 -26.73 -17.21 8.58
C ASN A 127 -26.73 -15.82 9.24
N LEU A 128 -27.83 -15.41 9.88
CA LEU A 128 -27.90 -14.16 10.63
C LEU A 128 -26.98 -14.18 11.87
N MET A 129 -26.91 -15.31 12.56
CA MET A 129 -25.99 -15.52 13.68
C MET A 129 -24.53 -15.47 13.21
N ALA A 130 -24.19 -16.09 12.08
CA ALA A 130 -22.84 -16.01 11.52
C ALA A 130 -22.45 -14.56 11.21
N ALA A 131 -23.35 -13.78 10.61
CA ALA A 131 -23.16 -12.35 10.34
C ALA A 131 -23.09 -11.48 11.59
N LEU A 132 -23.88 -11.81 12.63
CA LEU A 132 -23.85 -11.10 13.90
C LEU A 132 -22.51 -11.30 14.62
N PHE A 133 -21.98 -12.52 14.61
CA PHE A 133 -20.70 -12.91 15.21
C PHE A 133 -19.52 -12.67 14.25
N ASP A 134 -19.55 -11.58 13.49
CA ASP A 134 -18.52 -11.18 12.55
C ASP A 134 -18.29 -9.65 12.62
N MET A 135 -17.21 -9.14 12.05
CA MET A 135 -16.96 -7.70 11.96
C MET A 135 -17.76 -7.01 10.85
N SER A 136 -18.52 -7.76 10.05
CA SER A 136 -19.43 -7.25 9.01
C SER A 136 -20.31 -6.09 9.47
N ALA A 137 -20.34 -4.99 8.73
CA ALA A 137 -21.19 -3.83 8.99
C ALA A 137 -22.50 -3.91 8.20
N PHE A 138 -23.60 -3.48 8.84
CA PHE A 138 -24.97 -3.48 8.26
C PHE A 138 -25.57 -2.07 8.18
N VAL A 139 -24.69 -1.08 8.27
CA VAL A 139 -24.97 0.36 8.23
C VAL A 139 -24.04 0.98 7.20
N LEU A 140 -24.48 2.06 6.57
CA LEU A 140 -23.65 2.78 5.62
C LEU A 140 -22.42 3.35 6.32
N ILE A 141 -21.21 3.05 5.84
CA ILE A 141 -19.97 3.58 6.42
C ILE A 141 -19.84 5.07 6.07
N PRO A 142 -19.80 5.98 7.05
CA PRO A 142 -19.70 7.41 6.78
C PRO A 142 -18.43 7.75 5.98
N GLY A 143 -18.56 8.58 4.95
CA GLY A 143 -17.44 9.07 4.14
C GLY A 143 -16.87 8.08 3.11
N GLN A 144 -17.20 6.79 3.20
CA GLN A 144 -16.71 5.75 2.28
C GLN A 144 -17.84 5.00 1.57
N GLY A 145 -18.89 4.64 2.31
CA GLY A 145 -20.01 3.85 1.81
C GLY A 145 -20.92 4.64 0.86
N LYS A 146 -21.33 4.00 -0.23
CA LYS A 146 -22.31 4.54 -1.21
C LYS A 146 -23.69 3.93 -0.97
N SER A 147 -24.71 4.78 -0.86
CA SER A 147 -26.09 4.34 -0.57
C SER A 147 -26.64 3.34 -1.60
N LYS A 148 -26.38 3.54 -2.89
CA LYS A 148 -26.81 2.62 -3.96
C LYS A 148 -26.07 1.28 -3.92
N VAL A 149 -24.80 1.27 -3.53
CA VAL A 149 -24.05 0.02 -3.29
C VAL A 149 -24.64 -0.73 -2.10
N ARG A 150 -25.03 -0.01 -1.04
CA ARG A 150 -25.72 -0.62 0.10
C ARG A 150 -27.06 -1.22 -0.30
N GLN A 151 -27.84 -0.53 -1.13
CA GLN A 151 -29.10 -1.07 -1.67
C GLN A 151 -28.87 -2.36 -2.48
N MET A 152 -27.81 -2.41 -3.30
CA MET A 152 -27.40 -3.64 -3.98
C MET A 152 -27.07 -4.77 -3.00
N GLN A 153 -26.25 -4.51 -1.98
CA GLN A 153 -25.90 -5.51 -0.96
C GLN A 153 -27.14 -6.04 -0.24
N GLN A 154 -28.07 -5.16 0.14
CA GLN A 154 -29.34 -5.52 0.75
C GLN A 154 -30.21 -6.37 -0.18
N TYR A 155 -30.29 -6.02 -1.46
CA TYR A 155 -30.99 -6.81 -2.47
C TYR A 155 -30.38 -8.22 -2.60
N LEU A 156 -29.05 -8.32 -2.70
CA LEU A 156 -28.33 -9.59 -2.83
C LEU A 156 -28.55 -10.49 -1.60
N ASN A 157 -28.47 -9.94 -0.39
CA ASN A 157 -28.76 -10.66 0.84
C ASN A 157 -30.22 -11.11 0.92
N GLY A 158 -31.17 -10.22 0.62
CA GLY A 158 -32.60 -10.53 0.64
C GLY A 158 -32.99 -11.68 -0.28
N LYS A 159 -32.23 -11.86 -1.38
CA LYS A 159 -32.53 -12.84 -2.41
C LYS A 159 -31.71 -14.12 -2.32
N TYR A 160 -30.42 -14.01 -2.01
CA TYR A 160 -29.46 -15.11 -2.06
C TYR A 160 -28.81 -15.40 -0.70
N GLY A 161 -29.21 -14.72 0.37
CA GLY A 161 -28.59 -14.84 1.69
C GLY A 161 -28.74 -16.22 2.34
N ASP A 162 -29.69 -17.04 1.90
CA ASP A 162 -29.79 -18.45 2.33
C ASP A 162 -28.67 -19.32 1.72
N GLU A 163 -28.25 -19.01 0.49
CA GLU A 163 -27.25 -19.76 -0.28
C GLU A 163 -25.82 -19.23 -0.03
N LEU A 164 -25.67 -17.91 0.06
CA LEU A 164 -24.37 -17.23 0.20
C LEU A 164 -24.02 -16.87 1.65
N GLY A 165 -24.99 -16.95 2.57
CA GLY A 165 -24.89 -16.30 3.87
C GLY A 165 -25.24 -14.81 3.81
N ILE A 166 -25.32 -14.17 4.98
CA ILE A 166 -25.60 -12.73 5.06
C ILE A 166 -24.28 -11.96 4.97
N LEU A 167 -24.09 -11.19 3.91
CA LEU A 167 -22.89 -10.38 3.63
C LEU A 167 -23.03 -8.94 4.17
N PRO A 168 -21.94 -8.18 4.36
CA PRO A 168 -22.01 -6.78 4.78
C PRO A 168 -22.92 -5.92 3.88
N CYS A 169 -23.63 -4.97 4.50
CA CYS A 169 -24.42 -3.92 3.85
C CYS A 169 -23.87 -2.54 4.25
N ASP A 170 -22.60 -2.32 3.94
CA ASP A 170 -21.77 -1.19 4.35
C ASP A 170 -21.67 -0.08 3.30
N GLY A 171 -22.12 -0.34 2.08
CA GLY A 171 -22.03 0.55 0.93
C GLY A 171 -20.68 0.52 0.22
N ILE A 172 -19.79 -0.40 0.55
CA ILE A 172 -18.47 -0.55 -0.07
C ILE A 172 -18.51 -1.76 -1.00
N TYR A 173 -18.12 -1.56 -2.27
CA TYR A 173 -18.03 -2.67 -3.22
C TYR A 173 -16.73 -3.42 -2.99
N GLN A 174 -16.82 -4.72 -2.71
CA GLN A 174 -15.69 -5.56 -2.35
C GLN A 174 -15.86 -6.96 -2.95
N ARG A 175 -14.84 -7.80 -2.80
CA ARG A 175 -14.81 -9.21 -3.22
C ARG A 175 -16.13 -9.95 -2.95
N ALA A 176 -16.64 -9.94 -1.72
CA ALA A 176 -17.85 -10.70 -1.37
C ALA A 176 -19.09 -10.21 -2.14
N THR A 177 -19.24 -8.90 -2.29
CA THR A 177 -20.33 -8.29 -3.07
C THR A 177 -20.19 -8.62 -4.56
N ASN A 178 -18.98 -8.61 -5.12
CA ASN A 178 -18.72 -9.01 -6.51
C ASN A 178 -19.07 -10.50 -6.75
N THR A 179 -18.65 -11.38 -5.84
CA THR A 179 -19.01 -12.82 -5.89
C THR A 179 -20.52 -13.01 -5.86
N ALA A 180 -21.23 -12.30 -4.98
CA ALA A 180 -22.69 -12.36 -4.91
C ALA A 180 -23.37 -11.80 -6.18
N LEU A 181 -22.79 -10.78 -6.82
CA LEU A 181 -23.31 -10.22 -8.06
C LEU A 181 -23.11 -11.18 -9.26
N ILE A 182 -21.95 -11.86 -9.35
CA ILE A 182 -21.73 -12.94 -10.33
C ILE A 182 -22.67 -14.12 -10.06
N PHE A 183 -22.89 -14.47 -8.81
CA PHE A 183 -23.83 -15.52 -8.43
C PHE A 183 -25.26 -15.15 -8.88
N ALA A 184 -25.67 -13.89 -8.69
CA ALA A 184 -26.95 -13.40 -9.17
C ALA A 184 -27.08 -13.52 -10.70
N LEU A 185 -26.02 -13.21 -11.46
CA LEU A 185 -25.99 -13.43 -12.91
C LEU A 185 -26.18 -14.91 -13.25
N GLN A 186 -25.42 -15.80 -12.61
CA GLN A 186 -25.49 -17.24 -12.84
C GLN A 186 -26.89 -17.79 -12.59
N LYS A 187 -27.55 -17.35 -11.51
CA LYS A 187 -28.95 -17.71 -11.24
C LYS A 187 -29.90 -17.18 -12.31
N ALA A 188 -29.74 -15.93 -12.71
CA ALA A 188 -30.59 -15.29 -13.72
C ALA A 188 -30.47 -15.93 -15.11
N ILE A 189 -29.28 -16.43 -15.49
CA ILE A 189 -29.04 -17.08 -16.79
C ILE A 189 -29.12 -18.61 -16.73
N GLY A 190 -29.47 -19.19 -15.58
CA GLY A 190 -29.72 -20.63 -15.44
C GLY A 190 -28.46 -21.52 -15.40
N VAL A 191 -27.32 -21.01 -14.94
CA VAL A 191 -26.12 -21.83 -14.72
C VAL A 191 -26.34 -22.78 -13.53
N ALA A 192 -26.26 -24.09 -13.78
CA ALA A 192 -26.30 -25.08 -12.73
C ALA A 192 -25.08 -24.95 -11.81
N GLY A 193 -25.31 -25.04 -10.49
CA GLY A 193 -24.21 -24.94 -9.51
C GLY A 193 -23.59 -23.55 -9.42
N ALA A 194 -24.39 -22.49 -9.54
CA ALA A 194 -23.97 -21.10 -9.31
C ALA A 194 -23.08 -21.01 -8.06
N ASN A 195 -21.95 -20.33 -8.19
CA ASN A 195 -20.87 -20.29 -7.21
C ASN A 195 -20.18 -18.91 -7.11
N GLY A 196 -20.63 -17.93 -7.89
CA GLY A 196 -20.05 -16.58 -7.93
C GLY A 196 -18.72 -16.48 -8.68
N ASN A 197 -18.29 -17.54 -9.37
CA ASN A 197 -17.13 -17.50 -10.26
C ASN A 197 -17.55 -17.43 -11.75
N TYR A 198 -16.97 -16.50 -12.51
CA TYR A 198 -17.28 -16.32 -13.92
C TYR A 198 -16.47 -17.29 -14.82
N GLY A 199 -16.73 -18.59 -14.67
CA GLY A 199 -16.05 -19.64 -15.43
C GLY A 199 -16.66 -19.91 -16.82
N PRO A 200 -16.14 -20.94 -17.55
CA PRO A 200 -16.57 -21.28 -18.91
C PRO A 200 -18.07 -21.51 -19.08
N GLY A 201 -18.74 -22.11 -18.08
CA GLY A 201 -20.19 -22.30 -18.11
C GLY A 201 -20.96 -20.98 -18.07
N THR A 202 -20.50 -20.02 -17.27
CA THR A 202 -21.07 -18.66 -17.23
C THR A 202 -20.81 -17.93 -18.55
N VAL A 203 -19.60 -18.05 -19.12
CA VAL A 203 -19.26 -17.48 -20.43
C VAL A 203 -20.20 -18.00 -21.51
N ALA A 204 -20.38 -19.32 -21.61
CA ALA A 204 -21.25 -19.93 -22.61
C ALA A 204 -22.73 -19.55 -22.47
N ALA A 205 -23.20 -19.30 -21.24
CA ALA A 205 -24.59 -18.96 -20.94
C ALA A 205 -24.88 -17.44 -20.98
N THR A 206 -23.86 -16.59 -21.11
CA THR A 206 -24.04 -15.13 -21.01
C THR A 206 -24.79 -14.59 -22.24
N PRO A 207 -25.96 -13.95 -22.04
CA PRO A 207 -26.77 -13.47 -23.15
C PRO A 207 -26.27 -12.13 -23.70
N THR A 208 -26.80 -11.73 -24.85
CA THR A 208 -26.76 -10.33 -25.29
C THR A 208 -28.07 -9.65 -24.92
N VAL A 209 -27.99 -8.50 -24.28
CA VAL A 209 -29.14 -7.71 -23.80
C VAL A 209 -29.12 -6.32 -24.45
N SER A 210 -30.29 -5.77 -24.74
CA SER A 210 -30.45 -4.46 -25.39
C SER A 210 -31.62 -3.68 -24.82
N GLU A 211 -31.74 -2.42 -25.24
CA GLU A 211 -32.84 -1.52 -24.88
C GLU A 211 -34.22 -2.18 -25.05
N GLY A 212 -35.10 -1.94 -24.08
CA GLY A 212 -36.44 -2.52 -23.98
C GLY A 212 -36.50 -3.85 -23.20
N ALA A 213 -35.37 -4.47 -22.88
CA ALA A 213 -35.34 -5.67 -22.04
C ALA A 213 -35.71 -5.36 -20.58
N SER A 214 -36.38 -6.31 -19.93
CA SER A 214 -36.65 -6.27 -18.49
C SER A 214 -36.35 -7.64 -17.89
N SER A 215 -35.32 -7.73 -17.05
CA SER A 215 -34.90 -8.99 -16.43
C SER A 215 -33.92 -8.79 -15.27
N GLU A 216 -33.65 -9.86 -14.52
CA GLU A 216 -32.62 -9.85 -13.48
C GLU A 216 -31.21 -9.70 -14.04
N VAL A 217 -30.98 -10.15 -15.29
CA VAL A 217 -29.71 -9.92 -15.99
C VAL A 217 -29.48 -8.42 -16.21
N VAL A 218 -30.53 -7.68 -16.57
CA VAL A 218 -30.47 -6.21 -16.71
C VAL A 218 -30.14 -5.57 -15.36
N GLN A 219 -30.73 -6.06 -14.28
CA GLN A 219 -30.46 -5.53 -12.94
C GLN A 219 -28.99 -5.73 -12.54
N VAL A 220 -28.42 -6.89 -12.86
CA VAL A 220 -26.98 -7.14 -12.69
C VAL A 220 -26.14 -6.18 -13.55
N ILE A 221 -26.53 -5.93 -14.81
CA ILE A 221 -25.84 -4.97 -15.68
C ILE A 221 -25.87 -3.55 -15.08
N GLN A 222 -27.03 -3.09 -14.60
CA GLN A 222 -27.19 -1.79 -13.95
C GLN A 222 -26.28 -1.68 -12.71
N TYR A 223 -26.24 -2.72 -11.87
CA TYR A 223 -25.34 -2.77 -10.72
C TYR A 223 -23.85 -2.79 -11.13
N GLY A 224 -23.50 -3.55 -12.16
CA GLY A 224 -22.15 -3.57 -12.73
C GLY A 224 -21.72 -2.18 -13.22
N LEU A 225 -22.58 -1.47 -13.95
CA LEU A 225 -22.32 -0.10 -14.42
C LEU A 225 -22.21 0.86 -13.23
N LEU A 226 -23.04 0.72 -12.20
CA LEU A 226 -23.01 1.52 -10.99
C LEU A 226 -21.67 1.43 -10.26
N VAL A 227 -21.19 0.21 -9.99
CA VAL A 227 -19.94 0.01 -9.24
C VAL A 227 -18.70 0.41 -10.05
N ASN A 228 -18.79 0.35 -11.38
CA ASN A 228 -17.76 0.85 -12.28
C ASN A 228 -17.85 2.36 -12.56
N GLY A 229 -18.88 3.06 -12.06
CA GLY A 229 -19.01 4.53 -12.16
C GLY A 229 -19.64 5.05 -13.45
N PHE A 230 -20.37 4.21 -14.19
CA PHE A 230 -21.01 4.56 -15.45
C PHE A 230 -22.53 4.74 -15.37
N TYR A 231 -23.14 4.41 -14.24
CA TYR A 231 -24.58 4.52 -14.05
C TYR A 231 -24.93 4.94 -12.63
N ASP A 232 -25.80 5.94 -12.49
CA ASP A 232 -26.30 6.42 -11.22
C ASP A 232 -27.84 6.45 -11.18
N GLY A 233 -28.51 5.79 -12.14
CA GLY A 233 -29.96 5.61 -12.19
C GLY A 233 -30.45 4.49 -11.27
N ASP A 234 -31.72 4.12 -11.42
CA ASP A 234 -32.34 3.07 -10.62
C ASP A 234 -32.01 1.68 -11.18
N CYS A 235 -31.56 0.77 -10.30
CA CYS A 235 -31.25 -0.61 -10.67
C CYS A 235 -32.52 -1.48 -10.57
N ASP A 236 -33.51 -1.18 -11.40
CA ASP A 236 -34.87 -1.77 -11.36
C ASP A 236 -35.07 -2.94 -12.34
N GLY A 237 -34.03 -3.33 -13.07
CA GLY A 237 -34.07 -4.40 -14.07
C GLY A 237 -34.60 -3.98 -15.44
N LYS A 238 -34.79 -2.68 -15.72
CA LYS A 238 -35.21 -2.18 -17.04
C LYS A 238 -34.05 -1.59 -17.84
N TYR A 239 -33.89 -2.04 -19.07
CA TYR A 239 -32.83 -1.58 -19.95
C TYR A 239 -33.36 -0.41 -20.78
N ASP A 240 -33.26 0.79 -20.22
CA ASP A 240 -33.74 2.03 -20.83
C ASP A 240 -32.63 2.77 -21.62
N ALA A 241 -32.95 3.99 -22.06
CA ALA A 241 -32.04 4.86 -22.78
C ALA A 241 -30.83 5.31 -21.93
N ASP A 242 -30.99 5.40 -20.60
CA ASP A 242 -29.91 5.79 -19.69
C ASP A 242 -28.93 4.63 -19.52
N VAL A 243 -29.42 3.39 -19.36
CA VAL A 243 -28.58 2.18 -19.37
C VAL A 243 -27.86 2.04 -20.72
N THR A 244 -28.57 2.29 -21.82
CA THR A 244 -27.99 2.27 -23.18
C THR A 244 -26.83 3.27 -23.29
N SER A 245 -27.00 4.48 -22.77
CA SER A 245 -25.97 5.53 -22.76
C SER A 245 -24.79 5.16 -21.87
N ALA A 246 -25.06 4.61 -20.68
CA ALA A 246 -24.04 4.12 -19.74
C ALA A 246 -23.18 3.01 -20.36
N VAL A 247 -23.79 2.07 -21.08
CA VAL A 247 -23.07 0.99 -21.78
C VAL A 247 -22.20 1.52 -22.91
N ILE A 248 -22.68 2.50 -23.68
CA ILE A 248 -21.86 3.16 -24.70
C ILE A 248 -20.67 3.87 -24.05
N ALA A 249 -20.88 4.55 -22.94
CA ALA A 249 -19.82 5.24 -22.19
C ALA A 249 -18.77 4.25 -21.66
N PHE A 250 -19.21 3.15 -21.04
CA PHE A 250 -18.32 2.07 -20.57
C PHE A 250 -17.50 1.48 -21.71
N ARG A 251 -18.14 1.15 -22.84
CA ARG A 251 -17.43 0.60 -24.02
C ARG A 251 -16.40 1.57 -24.58
N LYS A 252 -16.72 2.85 -24.68
CA LYS A 252 -15.77 3.87 -25.14
C LYS A 252 -14.60 4.00 -24.17
N PHE A 253 -14.90 4.00 -22.87
CA PHE A 253 -13.88 4.11 -21.84
C PHE A 253 -12.94 2.91 -21.82
N MET A 254 -13.45 1.67 -21.96
CA MET A 254 -12.66 0.42 -22.01
C MET A 254 -12.14 0.07 -23.42
N ASN A 255 -12.42 0.90 -24.43
CA ASN A 255 -12.12 0.64 -25.84
C ASN A 255 -12.65 -0.73 -26.36
N LEU A 256 -13.94 -1.01 -26.13
CA LEU A 256 -14.62 -2.26 -26.49
C LEU A 256 -15.58 -2.08 -27.70
N PRO A 257 -15.08 -2.13 -28.95
CA PRO A 257 -15.93 -2.08 -30.13
C PRO A 257 -16.84 -3.33 -30.23
N PRO A 258 -18.00 -3.23 -30.92
CA PRO A 258 -18.56 -2.00 -31.47
C PRO A 258 -19.16 -1.12 -30.36
N PHE A 259 -19.04 0.20 -30.48
CA PHE A 259 -19.52 1.19 -29.48
C PHE A 259 -21.04 1.38 -29.52
N THR A 260 -21.78 0.30 -29.26
CA THR A 260 -23.25 0.25 -29.26
C THR A 260 -23.79 0.14 -27.83
N GLY A 261 -25.06 0.47 -27.63
CA GLY A 261 -25.72 0.30 -26.33
C GLY A 261 -26.14 -1.13 -26.01
N LYS A 262 -25.61 -2.16 -26.70
CA LYS A 262 -25.89 -3.57 -26.40
C LYS A 262 -24.89 -4.08 -25.36
N SER A 263 -25.39 -4.83 -24.39
CA SER A 263 -24.59 -5.55 -23.40
C SER A 263 -24.41 -7.00 -23.84
N ASP A 264 -23.25 -7.31 -24.45
CA ASP A 264 -22.83 -8.66 -24.80
C ASP A 264 -21.84 -9.21 -23.76
N LEU A 265 -21.23 -10.37 -24.03
CA LEU A 265 -20.21 -10.97 -23.18
C LEU A 265 -19.09 -9.99 -22.81
N SER A 266 -18.62 -9.17 -23.75
CA SER A 266 -17.54 -8.21 -23.51
C SER A 266 -17.93 -7.13 -22.50
N VAL A 267 -19.18 -6.66 -22.54
CA VAL A 267 -19.69 -5.72 -21.53
C VAL A 267 -19.96 -6.43 -20.21
N ILE A 268 -20.75 -7.50 -20.21
CA ILE A 268 -21.22 -8.14 -18.97
C ILE A 268 -20.04 -8.70 -18.18
N LYS A 269 -19.09 -9.38 -18.84
CA LYS A 269 -17.90 -9.90 -18.17
C LYS A 269 -16.96 -8.76 -17.77
N GLY A 270 -16.75 -7.75 -18.62
CA GLY A 270 -15.92 -6.57 -18.29
C GLY A 270 -16.41 -5.75 -17.09
N LEU A 271 -17.71 -5.80 -16.79
CA LEU A 271 -18.27 -5.17 -15.58
C LEU A 271 -18.03 -5.98 -14.30
N LEU A 272 -17.80 -7.29 -14.40
CA LEU A 272 -17.82 -8.23 -13.26
C LEU A 272 -16.49 -8.93 -12.98
N THR A 273 -15.57 -8.98 -13.94
CA THR A 273 -14.20 -9.49 -13.76
C THR A 273 -13.19 -8.52 -14.33
N SER A 274 -12.03 -8.42 -13.69
CA SER A 274 -10.96 -7.49 -14.10
C SER A 274 -10.51 -7.75 -15.54
N ASN A 275 -10.19 -9.01 -15.87
CA ASN A 275 -9.75 -9.42 -17.20
C ASN A 275 -10.84 -9.36 -18.30
N GLY A 276 -12.11 -9.12 -17.94
CA GLY A 276 -13.22 -9.06 -18.88
C GLY A 276 -13.29 -10.26 -19.84
N ASN A 277 -13.78 -10.03 -21.07
CA ASN A 277 -13.75 -11.04 -22.12
C ASN A 277 -12.31 -11.22 -22.64
N THR A 278 -11.74 -12.40 -22.39
CA THR A 278 -10.36 -12.74 -22.77
C THR A 278 -10.20 -13.01 -24.26
N ASP A 279 -11.31 -13.17 -25.00
CA ASP A 279 -11.29 -13.32 -26.46
C ASP A 279 -11.43 -11.97 -27.19
N ARG A 280 -11.37 -10.84 -26.46
CA ARG A 280 -11.46 -9.50 -27.08
C ARG A 280 -10.18 -9.18 -27.86
N ASP A 281 -10.36 -8.47 -28.97
CA ASP A 281 -9.24 -8.01 -29.79
C ASP A 281 -8.48 -6.86 -29.11
N SER A 282 -7.19 -6.75 -29.39
CA SER A 282 -6.36 -5.64 -28.93
C SER A 282 -5.16 -5.40 -29.83
N ILE A 283 -4.55 -4.22 -29.70
CA ILE A 283 -3.44 -3.80 -30.55
C ILE A 283 -2.08 -3.85 -29.85
N ALA A 284 -2.07 -4.18 -28.55
CA ALA A 284 -0.87 -4.20 -27.74
C ALA A 284 -0.63 -5.58 -27.12
N LEU A 285 0.64 -5.87 -26.85
CA LEU A 285 1.08 -7.01 -26.05
C LEU A 285 2.27 -6.58 -25.21
N ASP A 286 2.63 -7.35 -24.19
CA ASP A 286 3.94 -7.31 -23.59
C ASP A 286 4.55 -8.72 -23.52
N THR A 287 5.88 -8.78 -23.39
CA THR A 287 6.58 -10.06 -23.26
C THR A 287 7.96 -9.84 -22.69
N SER A 288 8.44 -10.82 -21.92
CA SER A 288 9.81 -10.87 -21.42
C SER A 288 10.83 -11.36 -22.46
N ALA A 289 10.41 -11.89 -23.60
CA ALA A 289 11.32 -12.41 -24.64
C ALA A 289 12.02 -11.27 -25.41
N GLN A 290 13.33 -11.41 -25.66
CA GLN A 290 14.03 -10.56 -26.61
C GLN A 290 13.61 -10.93 -28.03
N LEU A 291 13.16 -9.95 -28.82
CA LEU A 291 12.44 -10.21 -30.06
C LEU A 291 13.35 -10.38 -31.28
N THR A 292 13.05 -11.42 -32.06
CA THR A 292 13.62 -11.67 -33.39
C THR A 292 12.72 -11.12 -34.50
N ASP A 293 13.24 -11.04 -35.74
CA ASP A 293 12.43 -10.64 -36.91
C ASP A 293 11.21 -11.54 -37.12
N LYS A 294 11.33 -12.84 -36.78
CA LYS A 294 10.24 -13.82 -36.88
C LYS A 294 9.12 -13.50 -35.88
N ASP A 295 9.47 -13.17 -34.64
CA ASP A 295 8.50 -12.81 -33.60
C ASP A 295 7.74 -11.55 -34.00
N ILE A 296 8.47 -10.50 -34.39
CA ILE A 296 7.90 -9.21 -34.80
C ILE A 296 6.98 -9.39 -36.03
N SER A 297 7.40 -10.19 -37.01
CA SER A 297 6.57 -10.51 -38.18
C SER A 297 5.30 -11.27 -37.83
N ASN A 298 5.35 -12.15 -36.83
CA ASN A 298 4.18 -12.83 -36.31
C ASN A 298 3.26 -11.83 -35.60
N PHE A 299 3.78 -10.99 -34.71
CA PHE A 299 2.99 -10.01 -33.97
C PHE A 299 2.19 -9.09 -34.92
N LYS A 300 2.81 -8.60 -35.99
CA LYS A 300 2.09 -7.83 -37.03
C LYS A 300 0.96 -8.60 -37.69
N ARG A 301 1.19 -9.88 -37.99
CA ARG A 301 0.19 -10.74 -38.65
C ARG A 301 -1.03 -10.96 -37.77
N TYR A 302 -0.83 -10.98 -36.45
CA TYR A 302 -1.88 -11.09 -35.45
C TYR A 302 -2.52 -9.73 -35.11
N GLY A 303 -2.11 -8.63 -35.75
CA GLY A 303 -2.73 -7.31 -35.59
C GLY A 303 -2.09 -6.40 -34.54
N PHE A 304 -1.01 -6.84 -33.90
CA PHE A 304 -0.32 -6.02 -32.90
C PHE A 304 0.48 -4.89 -33.55
N SER A 305 0.45 -3.74 -32.89
CA SER A 305 1.15 -2.52 -33.31
C SER A 305 1.92 -1.84 -32.18
N VAL A 306 1.72 -2.25 -30.94
CA VAL A 306 2.39 -1.72 -29.74
C VAL A 306 2.91 -2.88 -28.89
N VAL A 307 4.15 -2.77 -28.39
CA VAL A 307 4.82 -3.84 -27.64
C VAL A 307 5.41 -3.28 -26.34
N GLY A 308 5.01 -3.83 -25.20
CA GLY A 308 5.60 -3.60 -23.90
C GLY A 308 6.90 -4.38 -23.77
N ARG A 309 7.99 -3.70 -23.45
CA ARG A 309 9.31 -4.34 -23.31
C ARG A 309 10.08 -3.77 -22.13
N TYR A 310 10.86 -4.64 -21.49
CA TYR A 310 11.57 -4.31 -20.26
C TYR A 310 12.85 -3.53 -20.52
N LEU A 311 13.13 -2.51 -19.72
CA LEU A 311 14.38 -1.74 -19.79
C LEU A 311 15.59 -2.53 -19.29
N THR A 312 15.37 -3.37 -18.26
CA THR A 312 16.44 -4.05 -17.49
C THR A 312 16.08 -5.51 -17.16
N GLY A 313 17.00 -6.21 -16.51
CA GLY A 313 16.72 -7.47 -15.83
C GLY A 313 16.82 -8.76 -16.66
N SER A 314 16.48 -9.86 -15.99
CA SER A 314 16.44 -11.22 -16.54
C SER A 314 15.26 -12.00 -15.97
N VAL A 315 14.77 -13.00 -16.68
CA VAL A 315 13.75 -13.95 -16.20
C VAL A 315 14.30 -15.37 -16.15
N GLY A 316 13.65 -16.23 -15.37
CA GLY A 316 14.07 -17.63 -15.18
C GLY A 316 15.22 -17.80 -14.18
N THR A 317 15.46 -19.03 -13.78
CA THR A 317 16.51 -19.41 -12.82
C THR A 317 17.38 -20.53 -13.38
N GLY A 318 18.62 -20.65 -12.88
CA GLY A 318 19.56 -21.66 -13.35
C GLY A 318 19.78 -21.62 -14.86
N GLU A 319 19.65 -22.77 -15.52
CA GLU A 319 19.81 -22.91 -16.98
C GLU A 319 18.72 -22.21 -17.80
N SER A 320 17.55 -21.93 -17.20
CA SER A 320 16.46 -21.20 -17.86
C SER A 320 16.63 -19.68 -17.80
N LYS A 321 17.65 -19.19 -17.07
CA LYS A 321 17.88 -17.75 -16.90
C LYS A 321 18.25 -17.11 -18.23
N ARG A 322 17.46 -16.12 -18.66
CA ARG A 322 17.67 -15.38 -19.91
C ARG A 322 17.43 -13.89 -19.72
N ASN A 323 18.03 -13.08 -20.58
CA ASN A 323 17.83 -11.64 -20.59
C ASN A 323 16.37 -11.30 -20.95
N LYS A 324 15.81 -10.30 -20.28
CA LYS A 324 14.49 -9.72 -20.64
C LYS A 324 14.59 -8.29 -21.17
N TYR A 325 15.71 -7.62 -20.92
CA TYR A 325 15.95 -6.23 -21.29
C TYR A 325 15.99 -5.97 -22.80
N LEU A 326 15.58 -4.77 -23.18
CA LEU A 326 15.69 -4.20 -24.53
C LEU A 326 17.14 -3.94 -24.95
N THR A 327 17.41 -4.14 -26.23
CA THR A 327 18.65 -3.69 -26.89
C THR A 327 18.35 -2.71 -28.02
N SER A 328 19.33 -1.90 -28.42
CA SER A 328 19.19 -0.98 -29.55
C SER A 328 18.84 -1.71 -30.85
N ASP A 329 19.48 -2.85 -31.12
CA ASP A 329 19.18 -3.68 -32.30
C ASP A 329 17.74 -4.23 -32.26
N GLU A 330 17.23 -4.59 -31.08
CA GLU A 330 15.84 -5.03 -30.91
C GLU A 330 14.87 -3.88 -31.19
N LEU A 331 15.14 -2.67 -30.67
CA LEU A 331 14.33 -1.49 -30.94
C LEU A 331 14.28 -1.17 -32.43
N GLU A 332 15.42 -1.20 -33.13
CA GLU A 332 15.49 -0.98 -34.57
C GLU A 332 14.60 -1.98 -35.32
N ARG A 333 14.73 -3.29 -35.05
CA ARG A 333 13.89 -4.33 -35.65
C ARG A 333 12.39 -4.08 -35.43
N ILE A 334 11.98 -3.70 -34.21
CA ILE A 334 10.57 -3.45 -33.88
C ILE A 334 10.04 -2.25 -34.67
N THR A 335 10.81 -1.16 -34.72
CA THR A 335 10.40 0.09 -35.39
C THR A 335 10.46 0.03 -36.91
N ASP A 336 11.42 -0.69 -37.49
CA ASP A 336 11.52 -0.92 -38.93
C ASP A 336 10.33 -1.73 -39.44
N ALA A 337 9.81 -2.61 -38.59
CA ALA A 337 8.57 -3.33 -38.82
C ALA A 337 7.33 -2.44 -38.60
N GLY A 338 7.47 -1.20 -38.12
CA GLY A 338 6.38 -0.23 -37.94
C GLY A 338 5.59 -0.39 -36.63
N LEU A 339 6.10 -1.16 -35.67
CA LEU A 339 5.52 -1.28 -34.33
C LEU A 339 6.08 -0.16 -33.44
N ARG A 340 5.41 0.05 -32.31
CA ARG A 340 5.77 1.02 -31.27
C ARG A 340 6.08 0.29 -29.97
N VAL A 341 6.88 0.91 -29.10
CA VAL A 341 7.33 0.30 -27.84
C VAL A 341 6.92 1.18 -26.66
N PHE A 342 6.44 0.59 -25.57
CA PHE A 342 6.37 1.27 -24.26
C PHE A 342 7.32 0.57 -23.26
N PRO A 343 8.10 1.33 -22.48
CA PRO A 343 9.09 0.76 -21.57
C PRO A 343 8.49 0.33 -20.23
N ILE A 344 8.88 -0.86 -19.79
CA ILE A 344 8.53 -1.44 -18.48
C ILE A 344 9.80 -1.51 -17.62
N TYR A 345 9.70 -1.19 -16.34
CA TYR A 345 10.76 -1.40 -15.35
C TYR A 345 10.33 -2.43 -14.30
N GLU A 346 11.12 -3.49 -14.15
CA GLU A 346 10.88 -4.56 -13.19
C GLU A 346 12.19 -5.33 -12.92
N ASP A 347 12.96 -4.95 -11.90
CA ASP A 347 14.12 -5.73 -11.41
C ASP A 347 13.82 -6.43 -10.06
N GLY A 348 12.54 -6.44 -9.68
CA GLY A 348 11.99 -7.01 -8.45
C GLY A 348 10.47 -6.86 -8.51
N GLY A 349 9.83 -6.54 -7.39
CA GLY A 349 8.42 -6.17 -7.37
C GLY A 349 7.42 -7.33 -7.23
N TYR A 350 7.90 -8.55 -6.96
CA TYR A 350 7.08 -9.73 -6.69
C TYR A 350 6.95 -10.08 -5.18
N GLU A 351 7.52 -9.23 -4.31
CA GLU A 351 7.48 -9.34 -2.84
C GLU A 351 7.18 -7.97 -2.23
N ILE A 352 6.38 -7.92 -1.15
CA ILE A 352 5.92 -6.67 -0.54
C ILE A 352 7.09 -5.86 0.02
N GLU A 353 8.08 -6.55 0.59
CA GLU A 353 9.28 -5.98 1.22
C GLU A 353 10.18 -5.23 0.21
N TYR A 354 9.98 -5.44 -1.09
CA TYR A 354 10.66 -4.67 -2.13
C TYR A 354 10.23 -3.20 -2.11
N PHE A 355 8.98 -2.90 -1.76
CA PHE A 355 8.39 -1.57 -1.95
C PHE A 355 8.67 -0.63 -0.78
N SER A 356 9.74 0.14 -0.92
CA SER A 356 10.05 1.28 -0.05
C SER A 356 10.32 2.54 -0.87
N ARG A 357 10.26 3.72 -0.23
CA ARG A 357 10.54 5.00 -0.90
C ARG A 357 11.93 5.07 -1.49
N ASN A 358 12.94 4.56 -0.77
CA ASN A 358 14.32 4.55 -1.24
C ASN A 358 14.49 3.60 -2.45
N ARG A 359 13.85 2.42 -2.41
CA ARG A 359 13.83 1.52 -3.57
C ARG A 359 13.21 2.19 -4.79
N GLY A 360 12.06 2.82 -4.63
CA GLY A 360 11.38 3.52 -5.74
C GLY A 360 12.24 4.62 -6.36
N TYR A 361 12.98 5.35 -5.53
CA TYR A 361 13.93 6.34 -6.03
C TYR A 361 15.06 5.71 -6.87
N GLN A 362 15.69 4.64 -6.36
CA GLN A 362 16.77 3.92 -7.07
C GLN A 362 16.31 3.36 -8.42
N ASP A 363 15.14 2.74 -8.41
CA ASP A 363 14.51 2.17 -9.59
C ASP A 363 14.22 3.27 -10.63
N GLY A 364 13.68 4.41 -10.18
CA GLY A 364 13.42 5.56 -11.02
C GLY A 364 14.66 6.08 -11.75
N ILE A 365 15.79 6.21 -11.05
CA ILE A 365 17.08 6.60 -11.64
C ILE A 365 17.57 5.55 -12.65
N THR A 366 17.55 4.28 -12.25
CA THR A 366 18.01 3.16 -13.09
C THR A 366 17.21 3.10 -14.38
N ALA A 367 15.89 3.20 -14.28
CA ALA A 367 14.99 3.18 -15.42
C ALA A 367 15.20 4.39 -16.34
N ALA A 368 15.28 5.61 -15.78
CA ALA A 368 15.50 6.83 -16.57
C ALA A 368 16.84 6.79 -17.31
N LYS A 369 17.92 6.38 -16.64
CA LYS A 369 19.24 6.21 -17.26
C LYS A 369 19.17 5.21 -18.41
N LYS A 370 18.56 4.05 -18.17
CA LYS A 370 18.48 3.00 -19.18
C LYS A 370 17.63 3.41 -20.38
N ALA A 371 16.53 4.12 -20.15
CA ALA A 371 15.69 4.68 -21.21
C ALA A 371 16.46 5.70 -22.06
N ALA A 372 17.29 6.55 -21.44
CA ALA A 372 18.13 7.53 -22.17
C ALA A 372 19.22 6.86 -23.01
N GLU A 373 19.89 5.84 -22.48
CA GLU A 373 20.88 5.03 -23.20
C GLU A 373 20.28 4.36 -24.44
N LEU A 374 19.05 3.85 -24.33
CA LEU A 374 18.30 3.23 -25.42
C LEU A 374 17.67 4.27 -26.37
N GLY A 375 17.69 5.56 -26.00
CA GLY A 375 17.25 6.66 -26.84
C GLY A 375 15.76 6.94 -26.83
N PHE A 376 15.04 6.54 -25.77
CA PHE A 376 13.63 6.92 -25.62
C PHE A 376 13.48 8.46 -25.63
N PRO A 377 12.47 9.01 -26.33
CA PRO A 377 12.28 10.45 -26.40
C PRO A 377 11.75 11.02 -25.07
N SER A 378 11.95 12.33 -24.85
CA SER A 378 11.34 13.04 -23.72
C SER A 378 9.81 12.92 -23.72
N GLY A 379 9.21 12.81 -22.54
CA GLY A 379 7.79 12.60 -22.31
C GLY A 379 7.36 11.13 -22.38
N THR A 380 8.29 10.19 -22.65
CA THR A 380 7.99 8.77 -22.57
C THR A 380 7.60 8.39 -21.15
N VAL A 381 6.50 7.64 -21.02
CA VAL A 381 6.05 7.07 -19.74
C VAL A 381 6.76 5.75 -19.51
N ILE A 382 7.36 5.58 -18.33
CA ILE A 382 7.98 4.32 -17.89
C ILE A 382 7.07 3.66 -16.86
N TYR A 383 6.64 2.43 -17.11
CA TYR A 383 5.74 1.70 -16.22
C TYR A 383 6.53 0.86 -15.21
N PHE A 384 6.49 1.25 -13.94
CA PHE A 384 7.15 0.55 -12.84
C PHE A 384 6.26 -0.56 -12.30
N ALA A 385 6.76 -1.79 -12.21
CA ALA A 385 5.94 -2.95 -11.89
C ALA A 385 5.76 -3.18 -10.39
N VAL A 386 4.51 -3.38 -9.98
CA VAL A 386 4.07 -3.93 -8.69
C VAL A 386 3.34 -5.25 -9.00
N ASP A 387 4.11 -6.33 -9.17
CA ASP A 387 3.63 -7.64 -9.61
C ASP A 387 3.37 -8.61 -8.43
N VAL A 388 2.60 -8.14 -7.46
CA VAL A 388 2.22 -8.92 -6.28
C VAL A 388 0.84 -8.48 -5.76
N ASP A 389 0.09 -9.42 -5.19
CA ASP A 389 -1.21 -9.13 -4.57
C ASP A 389 -1.03 -8.47 -3.19
N ILE A 390 -1.25 -7.15 -3.12
CA ILE A 390 -1.12 -6.36 -1.90
C ILE A 390 -2.50 -5.97 -1.39
N GLN A 391 -2.73 -6.20 -0.10
CA GLN A 391 -3.98 -5.82 0.56
C GLN A 391 -4.06 -4.31 0.75
N ASP A 392 -5.26 -3.76 0.65
CA ASP A 392 -5.54 -2.32 0.77
C ASP A 392 -4.85 -1.66 1.98
N GLY A 393 -4.88 -2.31 3.15
CA GLY A 393 -4.28 -1.80 4.38
C GLY A 393 -2.75 -1.68 4.36
N ASP A 394 -2.07 -2.40 3.47
CA ASP A 394 -0.60 -2.41 3.38
C ASP A 394 -0.08 -1.45 2.29
N ILE A 395 -0.93 -1.04 1.34
CA ILE A 395 -0.54 -0.23 0.17
C ILE A 395 0.05 1.14 0.58
N GLU A 396 -0.57 1.83 1.53
CA GLU A 396 -0.13 3.18 1.95
C GLU A 396 1.29 3.20 2.53
N GLY A 397 1.62 2.21 3.36
CA GLY A 397 2.93 2.11 3.99
C GLY A 397 4.04 1.65 3.04
N THR A 398 3.70 0.84 2.03
CA THR A 398 4.64 0.15 1.15
C THR A 398 4.67 0.77 -0.26
N VAL A 399 3.71 0.42 -1.11
CA VAL A 399 3.65 0.78 -2.53
C VAL A 399 3.51 2.28 -2.73
N VAL A 400 2.67 2.97 -1.96
CA VAL A 400 2.54 4.44 -2.07
C VAL A 400 3.85 5.13 -1.70
N SER A 401 4.56 4.63 -0.69
CA SER A 401 5.91 5.10 -0.35
C SER A 401 6.88 4.90 -1.52
N TYR A 402 6.87 3.71 -2.14
CA TYR A 402 7.64 3.41 -3.35
C TYR A 402 7.31 4.35 -4.52
N MET A 403 6.03 4.53 -4.84
CA MET A 403 5.55 5.40 -5.91
C MET A 403 6.05 6.84 -5.75
N LYS A 404 6.01 7.39 -4.53
CA LYS A 404 6.54 8.73 -4.24
C LYS A 404 8.04 8.81 -4.55
N GLY A 405 8.81 7.78 -4.20
CA GLY A 405 10.23 7.66 -4.55
C GLY A 405 10.47 7.66 -6.06
N VAL A 406 9.71 6.84 -6.81
CA VAL A 406 9.75 6.79 -8.28
C VAL A 406 9.45 8.15 -8.89
N ILE A 407 8.36 8.79 -8.46
CA ILE A 407 7.93 10.10 -8.97
C ILE A 407 9.04 11.14 -8.76
N ASP A 408 9.64 11.19 -7.57
CA ASP A 408 10.71 12.15 -7.27
C ASP A 408 11.97 11.91 -8.11
N ALA A 409 12.33 10.66 -8.38
CA ALA A 409 13.47 10.32 -9.25
C ALA A 409 13.19 10.65 -10.72
N VAL A 410 12.02 10.27 -11.22
CA VAL A 410 11.66 10.42 -12.64
C VAL A 410 11.44 11.89 -13.01
N LYS A 411 10.93 12.74 -12.10
CA LYS A 411 10.78 14.19 -12.31
C LYS A 411 12.07 14.93 -12.67
N LEU A 412 13.21 14.38 -12.28
CA LEU A 412 14.52 14.94 -12.61
C LEU A 412 14.97 14.57 -14.03
N SER A 413 14.36 13.54 -14.61
CA SER A 413 14.62 13.04 -15.96
C SER A 413 13.65 13.66 -16.98
N PRO A 414 13.87 13.49 -18.30
CA PRO A 414 12.91 13.94 -19.31
C PRO A 414 11.69 13.02 -19.46
N TYR A 415 11.49 12.03 -18.58
CA TYR A 415 10.45 11.00 -18.65
C TYR A 415 9.32 11.22 -17.65
N GLU A 416 8.27 10.42 -17.78
CA GLU A 416 7.09 10.47 -16.93
C GLU A 416 6.90 9.13 -16.19
N PRO A 417 6.49 9.14 -14.92
CA PRO A 417 6.31 7.90 -14.16
C PRO A 417 4.92 7.30 -14.42
N GLY A 418 4.87 6.03 -14.80
CA GLY A 418 3.66 5.21 -14.87
C GLY A 418 3.77 4.02 -13.90
N ILE A 419 2.66 3.33 -13.64
CA ILE A 419 2.64 2.19 -12.73
C ILE A 419 1.96 0.99 -13.38
N TYR A 420 2.56 -0.19 -13.23
CA TYR A 420 1.92 -1.47 -13.47
C TYR A 420 1.50 -2.12 -12.15
N GLY A 421 0.28 -2.65 -12.07
CA GLY A 421 -0.21 -3.36 -10.89
C GLY A 421 -1.71 -3.62 -10.92
N THR A 422 -2.25 -4.08 -9.78
CA THR A 422 -3.70 -4.27 -9.63
C THR A 422 -4.49 -2.98 -9.74
N ARG A 423 -5.81 -3.07 -10.00
CA ARG A 423 -6.72 -1.90 -10.00
C ARG A 423 -6.58 -1.04 -8.75
N ASN A 424 -6.50 -1.66 -7.57
CA ASN A 424 -6.33 -0.91 -6.34
C ASN A 424 -5.00 -0.15 -6.31
N VAL A 425 -3.88 -0.83 -6.59
CA VAL A 425 -2.54 -0.21 -6.68
C VAL A 425 -2.54 0.98 -7.65
N CYS A 426 -3.13 0.82 -8.82
CA CYS A 426 -3.17 1.88 -9.83
C CYS A 426 -4.13 3.04 -9.48
N LEU A 427 -5.21 2.79 -8.71
CA LEU A 427 -6.05 3.86 -8.17
C LEU A 427 -5.27 4.72 -7.18
N HIS A 428 -4.49 4.13 -6.27
CA HIS A 428 -3.56 4.88 -5.43
C HIS A 428 -2.49 5.60 -6.27
N GLY A 429 -1.98 4.95 -7.31
CA GLY A 429 -1.06 5.55 -8.29
C GLY A 429 -1.60 6.83 -8.92
N GLU A 430 -2.87 6.79 -9.38
CA GLU A 430 -3.59 7.94 -9.92
C GLU A 430 -3.68 9.09 -8.90
N GLU A 431 -3.96 8.79 -7.63
CA GLU A 431 -4.07 9.78 -6.56
C GLU A 431 -2.73 10.44 -6.20
N VAL A 432 -1.63 9.68 -6.19
CA VAL A 432 -0.29 10.22 -5.86
C VAL A 432 0.42 10.90 -7.03
N GLY A 433 -0.14 10.80 -8.24
CA GLY A 433 0.34 11.52 -9.42
C GLY A 433 1.14 10.70 -10.42
N MET A 434 0.95 9.38 -10.46
CA MET A 434 1.43 8.56 -11.60
C MET A 434 0.68 8.98 -12.87
N LYS A 435 1.45 9.20 -13.96
CA LYS A 435 0.93 9.72 -15.23
C LYS A 435 -0.14 8.80 -15.81
N TYR A 436 0.18 7.51 -15.94
CA TYR A 436 -0.70 6.48 -16.48
C TYR A 436 -0.58 5.17 -15.72
N SER A 437 -1.62 4.35 -15.86
CA SER A 437 -1.70 3.01 -15.27
C SER A 437 -1.66 1.91 -16.34
N PHE A 438 -0.95 0.83 -16.05
CA PHE A 438 -0.93 -0.41 -16.81
C PHE A 438 -1.48 -1.53 -15.92
N MET A 439 -2.63 -2.10 -16.27
CA MET A 439 -3.35 -2.98 -15.35
C MET A 439 -2.92 -4.43 -15.41
N ALA A 440 -2.67 -5.04 -14.26
CA ALA A 440 -2.49 -6.48 -14.05
C ALA A 440 -3.85 -7.21 -13.97
N ASP A 441 -4.76 -6.92 -14.89
CA ASP A 441 -6.17 -7.37 -14.81
C ASP A 441 -6.32 -8.88 -15.07
N MET A 442 -5.36 -9.52 -15.75
CA MET A 442 -5.30 -10.98 -15.95
C MET A 442 -5.20 -11.76 -14.64
N SER A 443 -4.63 -11.15 -13.60
CA SER A 443 -4.60 -11.68 -12.22
C SER A 443 -5.94 -11.46 -11.52
N TYR A 444 -7.03 -11.95 -12.10
CA TYR A 444 -8.40 -11.68 -11.66
C TYR A 444 -8.76 -12.26 -10.27
N GLY A 445 -7.91 -13.13 -9.73
CA GLY A 445 -8.04 -13.68 -8.37
C GLY A 445 -7.36 -12.83 -7.29
N TRP A 446 -6.51 -11.87 -7.67
CA TRP A 446 -5.81 -11.01 -6.71
C TRP A 446 -6.78 -10.04 -6.02
N SER A 447 -6.58 -9.82 -4.73
CA SER A 447 -7.39 -8.93 -3.89
C SER A 447 -7.53 -7.52 -4.45
N GLY A 448 -6.43 -6.95 -4.97
CA GLY A 448 -6.45 -5.61 -5.57
C GLY A 448 -7.25 -5.49 -6.87
N ASN A 449 -7.72 -6.60 -7.45
CA ASN A 449 -8.58 -6.61 -8.64
C ASN A 449 -10.06 -6.94 -8.31
N LEU A 450 -10.37 -7.26 -7.04
CA LEU A 450 -11.68 -7.72 -6.62
C LEU A 450 -12.46 -6.64 -5.88
N GLY A 451 -13.28 -5.90 -6.62
CA GLY A 451 -14.10 -4.81 -6.07
C GLY A 451 -13.61 -3.40 -6.43
N PHE A 452 -12.59 -3.31 -7.28
CA PHE A 452 -12.01 -2.03 -7.70
C PHE A 452 -12.36 -1.73 -9.16
N ARG A 453 -12.74 -0.47 -9.41
CA ARG A 453 -13.01 0.04 -10.77
C ARG A 453 -11.69 0.28 -11.50
N MET A 454 -11.76 0.38 -12.83
CA MET A 454 -10.63 0.82 -13.65
C MET A 454 -10.22 2.27 -13.29
N PRO A 455 -8.92 2.58 -13.13
CA PRO A 455 -8.41 3.95 -12.98
C PRO A 455 -8.71 4.81 -14.21
N THR A 456 -8.91 6.12 -14.05
CA THR A 456 -9.24 6.97 -15.21
C THR A 456 -8.03 7.30 -16.09
N ASN A 457 -6.83 7.14 -15.53
CA ASN A 457 -5.53 7.29 -16.19
C ASN A 457 -5.01 5.97 -16.83
N TRP A 458 -5.82 4.92 -16.96
CA TRP A 458 -5.37 3.67 -17.60
C TRP A 458 -4.93 3.88 -19.05
N ALA A 459 -3.73 3.42 -19.38
CA ALA A 459 -3.16 3.42 -20.72
C ALA A 459 -3.18 2.02 -21.34
N PHE A 460 -2.83 1.03 -20.52
CA PHE A 460 -2.71 -0.36 -20.90
C PHE A 460 -3.45 -1.27 -19.89
N ASP A 461 -3.90 -2.42 -20.35
CA ASP A 461 -4.67 -3.40 -19.56
C ASP A 461 -4.29 -4.82 -20.00
N GLN A 462 -3.51 -5.53 -19.19
CA GLN A 462 -3.08 -6.91 -19.43
C GLN A 462 -4.20 -7.87 -19.00
N PHE A 463 -4.70 -8.73 -19.90
CA PHE A 463 -5.91 -9.50 -19.63
C PHE A 463 -5.88 -10.99 -19.97
N THR A 464 -4.93 -11.46 -20.78
CA THR A 464 -4.77 -12.89 -21.07
C THR A 464 -3.36 -13.20 -21.56
N GLU A 465 -2.88 -14.41 -21.28
CA GLU A 465 -1.59 -14.93 -21.73
C GLU A 465 -1.79 -16.06 -22.74
N TYR A 466 -0.98 -16.09 -23.80
CA TYR A 466 -0.87 -17.23 -24.72
C TYR A 466 0.38 -17.13 -25.61
N PRO A 467 0.86 -18.25 -26.19
CA PRO A 467 1.98 -18.22 -27.12
C PRO A 467 1.57 -17.78 -28.54
N ILE A 468 2.43 -16.98 -29.19
CA ILE A 468 2.43 -16.78 -30.64
C ILE A 468 3.69 -17.43 -31.22
N GLY A 469 3.50 -18.58 -31.88
CA GLY A 469 4.63 -19.41 -32.30
C GLY A 469 5.30 -20.04 -31.08
N SER A 470 6.55 -19.65 -30.80
CA SER A 470 7.33 -20.13 -29.65
C SER A 470 7.54 -19.06 -28.57
N THR A 471 6.82 -17.95 -28.67
CA THR A 471 7.01 -16.77 -27.84
C THR A 471 5.73 -16.53 -27.04
N ASP A 472 5.82 -16.74 -25.73
CA ASP A 472 4.75 -16.41 -24.79
C ASP A 472 4.58 -14.90 -24.73
N ILE A 473 3.33 -14.46 -24.86
CA ILE A 473 2.95 -13.05 -24.77
C ILE A 473 1.78 -12.90 -23.81
N ASP A 474 1.75 -11.73 -23.18
CA ASP A 474 0.57 -11.23 -22.50
C ASP A 474 -0.13 -10.25 -23.45
N GLN A 475 -1.39 -10.51 -23.74
CA GLN A 475 -2.19 -9.63 -24.57
C GLN A 475 -2.70 -8.44 -23.75
N VAL A 476 -2.47 -7.24 -24.30
CA VAL A 476 -2.70 -5.97 -23.64
C VAL A 476 -3.70 -5.12 -24.44
N ALA A 477 -4.75 -4.63 -23.78
CA ALA A 477 -5.64 -3.62 -24.34
C ALA A 477 -5.01 -2.23 -24.18
N ALA A 478 -5.23 -1.35 -25.16
CA ALA A 478 -4.73 0.02 -25.14
C ALA A 478 -5.90 1.01 -25.15
N SER A 479 -5.89 1.98 -24.23
CA SER A 479 -6.90 3.04 -24.16
C SER A 479 -6.71 4.12 -25.21
N GLY A 480 -5.51 4.20 -25.79
CA GLY A 480 -5.08 5.25 -26.71
C GLY A 480 -4.47 6.48 -26.03
N LYS A 481 -4.37 6.52 -24.69
CA LYS A 481 -3.65 7.59 -23.97
C LYS A 481 -2.14 7.53 -24.20
N ASP A 482 -1.60 6.33 -24.20
CA ASP A 482 -0.22 6.05 -24.57
C ASP A 482 -0.22 5.25 -25.86
N ALA A 483 0.50 5.76 -26.86
CA ALA A 483 0.61 5.10 -28.16
C ALA A 483 1.95 4.36 -28.33
N GLY A 484 2.80 4.38 -27.31
CA GLY A 484 4.19 3.95 -27.39
C GLY A 484 5.05 4.86 -28.29
N VAL A 485 6.34 4.56 -28.36
CA VAL A 485 7.32 5.32 -29.14
C VAL A 485 7.86 4.49 -30.30
N ASN A 486 8.28 5.14 -31.37
CA ASN A 486 8.84 4.49 -32.56
C ASN A 486 10.05 5.22 -33.15
N LYS A 487 10.64 6.12 -32.36
CA LYS A 487 11.83 6.88 -32.75
C LYS A 487 12.75 6.90 -31.54
N PHE A 488 13.97 6.44 -31.77
CA PHE A 488 14.98 6.31 -30.74
C PHE A 488 16.21 7.12 -31.13
N SER A 489 16.68 7.97 -30.23
CA SER A 489 17.91 8.73 -30.39
C SER A 489 18.63 8.69 -29.05
N PRO A 490 19.68 7.85 -28.90
CA PRO A 490 20.45 7.78 -27.67
C PRO A 490 20.86 9.17 -27.19
N GLN A 491 20.58 9.46 -25.92
CA GLN A 491 20.96 10.73 -25.32
C GLN A 491 21.91 10.47 -24.16
N LEU A 492 22.99 11.24 -24.11
CA LEU A 492 23.76 11.37 -22.88
C LEU A 492 22.98 12.27 -21.95
N TYR A 493 22.37 11.67 -20.93
CA TYR A 493 21.80 12.41 -19.82
C TYR A 493 22.95 13.03 -19.02
N GLY A 494 22.85 14.32 -18.70
CA GLY A 494 23.93 15.06 -18.04
C GLY A 494 24.10 14.63 -16.59
N THR A 495 24.78 13.52 -16.34
CA THR A 495 25.11 13.06 -14.99
C THR A 495 26.34 13.75 -14.43
N ILE A 496 26.45 13.81 -13.10
CA ILE A 496 27.69 14.13 -12.39
C ILE A 496 28.28 12.84 -11.80
N SER A 497 29.61 12.73 -11.73
CA SER A 497 30.19 11.54 -11.13
C SER A 497 29.93 11.49 -9.63
N TYR A 498 29.36 10.39 -9.13
CA TYR A 498 29.18 10.18 -7.69
C TYR A 498 30.51 10.26 -6.93
N ARG A 499 31.63 9.92 -7.57
CA ARG A 499 32.98 10.06 -6.99
C ARG A 499 33.43 11.51 -6.90
N GLU A 500 33.06 12.33 -7.88
CA GLU A 500 33.31 13.78 -7.84
C GLU A 500 32.53 14.41 -6.68
N VAL A 501 31.24 14.08 -6.58
CA VAL A 501 30.38 14.55 -5.47
C VAL A 501 30.91 14.07 -4.12
N ALA A 502 31.30 12.80 -4.01
CA ALA A 502 31.87 12.26 -2.78
C ALA A 502 33.19 12.96 -2.38
N ALA A 503 34.04 13.29 -3.36
CA ALA A 503 35.25 14.06 -3.12
C ALA A 503 34.94 15.49 -2.64
N ASP A 504 33.93 16.15 -3.22
CA ASP A 504 33.48 17.48 -2.80
C ASP A 504 32.92 17.46 -1.37
N VAL A 505 32.17 16.41 -0.99
CA VAL A 505 31.71 16.21 0.39
C VAL A 505 32.91 16.10 1.35
N LEU A 506 33.89 15.24 1.05
CA LEU A 506 35.08 15.06 1.89
C LEU A 506 35.92 16.33 1.98
N LYS A 507 36.00 17.10 0.89
CA LYS A 507 36.65 18.42 0.88
C LYS A 507 35.91 19.41 1.79
N GLY A 508 34.58 19.34 1.86
CA GLY A 508 33.76 20.06 2.84
C GLY A 508 34.10 19.73 4.29
N PHE A 509 34.58 18.51 4.54
CA PHE A 509 35.12 18.06 5.83
C PHE A 509 36.63 18.34 5.97
N GLY A 510 37.23 19.18 5.13
CA GLY A 510 38.66 19.48 5.19
C GLY A 510 39.58 18.28 4.90
N LYS A 511 39.06 17.18 4.35
CA LYS A 511 39.84 16.01 3.93
C LYS A 511 40.08 16.09 2.42
N SER A 512 41.34 16.21 2.02
CA SER A 512 41.76 16.08 0.63
C SER A 512 42.32 14.68 0.38
N VAL A 513 41.44 13.67 0.43
CA VAL A 513 41.78 12.26 0.19
C VAL A 513 40.99 11.72 -0.99
N SER A 514 41.49 10.67 -1.64
CA SER A 514 40.71 9.93 -2.63
C SER A 514 39.45 9.32 -1.98
N ALA A 515 38.30 9.45 -2.64
CA ALA A 515 37.05 8.87 -2.17
C ALA A 515 37.12 7.33 -2.14
N GLU A 516 37.40 6.77 -0.96
CA GLU A 516 37.31 5.34 -0.66
C GLU A 516 35.91 5.05 -0.10
N PHE A 517 35.23 4.06 -0.68
CA PHE A 517 33.86 3.70 -0.30
C PHE A 517 33.85 2.55 0.71
N ASN A 518 32.83 2.50 1.57
CA ASN A 518 32.63 1.51 2.62
C ASN A 518 33.81 1.46 3.61
N LYS A 519 34.42 2.61 3.84
CA LYS A 519 35.50 2.79 4.79
C LYS A 519 35.22 4.02 5.64
N LYS A 520 35.32 3.83 6.95
CA LYS A 520 35.17 4.91 7.92
C LYS A 520 36.40 5.79 7.93
N ILE A 521 36.16 7.09 7.84
CA ILE A 521 37.17 8.13 7.99
C ILE A 521 36.87 8.84 9.31
N GLU A 522 37.72 8.62 10.31
CA GLU A 522 37.63 9.32 11.59
C GLU A 522 37.96 10.81 11.40
N LEU A 523 37.00 11.66 11.75
CA LEU A 523 37.12 13.11 11.78
C LEU A 523 37.56 13.58 13.16
N VAL A 524 37.01 12.95 14.21
CA VAL A 524 37.34 13.19 15.63
C VAL A 524 37.45 11.83 16.31
N ASP A 525 38.52 11.60 17.07
CA ASP A 525 38.69 10.40 17.90
C ASP A 525 39.32 10.80 19.23
N ILE A 526 38.47 11.20 20.18
CA ILE A 526 38.86 11.45 21.57
C ILE A 526 38.00 10.56 22.48
N PRO A 527 38.45 10.26 23.73
CA PRO A 527 37.75 9.31 24.60
C PRO A 527 36.25 9.59 24.78
N SER A 528 35.87 10.87 24.79
CA SER A 528 34.53 11.34 25.07
C SER A 528 33.65 11.56 23.84
N LEU A 529 34.26 11.66 22.65
CA LEU A 529 33.56 11.96 21.40
C LEU A 529 34.32 11.38 20.20
N LYS A 530 33.61 10.61 19.38
CA LYS A 530 34.08 10.11 18.10
C LYS A 530 33.13 10.53 17.00
N ILE A 531 33.69 11.05 15.91
CA ILE A 531 32.93 11.44 14.72
C ILE A 531 33.62 10.80 13.54
N SER A 532 32.88 10.01 12.78
CA SER A 532 33.34 9.39 11.54
C SER A 532 32.41 9.74 10.38
N VAL A 533 32.98 9.81 9.19
CA VAL A 533 32.24 9.85 7.93
C VAL A 533 32.54 8.61 7.12
N GLU A 534 31.53 8.03 6.49
CA GLU A 534 31.64 6.89 5.61
C GLU A 534 30.89 7.20 4.30
N LEU A 535 31.58 7.03 3.18
CA LEU A 535 30.97 7.13 1.85
C LEU A 535 30.46 5.75 1.46
N VAL A 536 29.17 5.63 1.16
CA VAL A 536 28.53 4.37 0.79
C VAL A 536 27.99 4.50 -0.61
N ASN A 537 28.32 3.56 -1.49
CA ASN A 537 27.82 3.52 -2.87
C ASN A 537 26.48 2.77 -2.97
N SER A 538 25.60 3.02 -2.01
CA SER A 538 24.24 2.48 -1.96
C SER A 538 23.32 3.42 -1.18
N LEU A 539 22.02 3.43 -1.50
CA LEU A 539 21.00 4.18 -0.75
C LEU A 539 20.33 3.39 0.40
N SER A 540 20.82 2.20 0.77
CA SER A 540 20.28 1.46 1.92
C SER A 540 20.84 1.99 3.25
N VAL A 541 19.99 2.49 4.18
CA VAL A 541 19.64 1.90 5.50
C VAL A 541 18.43 2.64 6.15
N ALA A 542 17.57 1.85 6.82
CA ALA A 542 16.47 2.12 7.77
C ALA A 542 15.12 2.62 7.22
N ASP A 543 14.21 1.67 7.03
CA ASP A 543 12.81 1.82 6.61
C ASP A 543 11.88 2.56 7.60
N GLU A 544 12.39 3.02 8.75
CA GLU A 544 11.56 3.57 9.84
C GLU A 544 11.89 5.01 10.27
N SER A 545 12.86 5.69 9.64
CA SER A 545 13.14 7.10 9.94
C SER A 545 12.48 8.01 8.91
N PRO A 546 11.79 9.10 9.32
CA PRO A 546 11.25 10.05 8.35
C PRO A 546 12.42 10.62 7.53
N ALA A 547 12.44 10.32 6.25
CA ALA A 547 13.40 10.87 5.31
C ALA A 547 13.11 12.37 5.18
N ILE A 548 13.93 13.20 5.81
CA ILE A 548 13.80 14.66 5.71
C ILE A 548 14.32 15.06 4.33
N THR A 549 13.46 15.67 3.53
CA THR A 549 13.79 16.02 2.14
C THR A 549 14.82 17.13 2.08
N ILE A 550 15.77 17.00 1.14
CA ILE A 550 16.61 18.10 0.66
C ILE A 550 16.05 18.51 -0.69
N SER A 551 15.66 19.77 -0.82
CA SER A 551 15.10 20.35 -2.04
C SER A 551 15.77 21.68 -2.35
N ASN A 552 16.23 21.87 -3.59
CA ASN A 552 16.90 23.10 -4.04
C ASN A 552 18.05 23.54 -3.10
N GLY A 553 18.86 22.57 -2.66
CA GLY A 553 19.98 22.77 -1.76
C GLY A 553 19.62 23.15 -0.33
N LYS A 554 18.38 22.90 0.09
CA LYS A 554 17.90 23.19 1.43
C LYS A 554 17.21 21.99 2.04
N LEU A 555 17.58 21.67 3.27
CA LEU A 555 16.85 20.73 4.09
C LEU A 555 15.46 21.32 4.43
N ASP A 556 14.41 20.50 4.42
CA ASP A 556 13.12 20.87 5.01
C ASP A 556 13.30 21.08 6.53
N SER A 557 13.60 22.32 6.88
CA SER A 557 13.92 22.73 8.24
C SER A 557 12.74 22.55 9.19
N ILE A 558 11.51 22.62 8.69
CA ILE A 558 10.29 22.46 9.50
C ILE A 558 10.12 20.99 9.86
N SER A 559 10.19 20.09 8.88
CA SER A 559 10.10 18.64 9.13
C SER A 559 11.25 18.16 10.02
N PHE A 560 12.47 18.68 9.78
CA PHE A 560 13.62 18.37 10.63
C PHE A 560 13.46 18.87 12.06
N ALA A 561 13.02 20.12 12.22
CA ALA A 561 12.77 20.73 13.51
C ALA A 561 11.67 20.00 14.28
N ASN A 562 10.56 19.69 13.62
CA ASN A 562 9.45 18.94 14.21
C ASN A 562 9.89 17.54 14.63
N TRP A 563 10.71 16.86 13.83
CA TRP A 563 11.26 15.57 14.23
C TRP A 563 12.13 15.70 15.49
N LEU A 564 13.07 16.66 15.52
CA LEU A 564 13.94 16.93 16.69
C LEU A 564 13.15 17.26 17.96
N GLN A 565 12.04 17.98 17.82
CA GLN A 565 11.18 18.38 18.94
C GLN A 565 10.27 17.24 19.43
N THR A 566 9.69 16.48 18.51
CA THR A 566 8.68 15.44 18.81
C THR A 566 9.31 14.15 19.33
N SER A 567 10.54 13.85 18.90
CA SER A 567 11.34 12.71 19.39
C SER A 567 11.90 12.93 20.81
N GLY A 568 11.62 14.09 21.43
CA GLY A 568 12.12 14.44 22.77
C GLY A 568 13.61 14.78 22.80
N HIS A 569 14.25 14.95 21.63
CA HIS A 569 15.70 15.05 21.52
C HIS A 569 16.24 16.49 21.71
N ILE A 570 15.59 17.55 21.21
CA ILE A 570 16.06 18.95 21.39
C ILE A 570 14.87 19.92 21.50
N LYS A 571 14.90 20.89 22.43
CA LYS A 571 13.90 21.97 22.56
C LYS A 571 14.52 23.37 22.44
N GLY A 572 13.78 24.31 21.87
CA GLY A 572 14.15 25.74 21.81
C GLY A 572 15.21 26.09 20.77
N ASN A 573 16.00 27.14 21.03
CA ASN A 573 16.96 27.76 20.09
C ASN A 573 18.07 26.81 19.56
N GLY A 574 18.23 25.62 20.15
CA GLY A 574 19.17 24.61 19.66
C GLY A 574 18.79 24.02 18.31
N VAL A 575 17.49 23.96 18.00
CA VAL A 575 16.96 23.35 16.76
C VAL A 575 17.42 24.10 15.50
N ASP A 576 17.41 25.42 15.52
CA ASP A 576 17.85 26.24 14.37
C ASP A 576 19.36 26.10 14.10
N ALA A 577 20.16 25.98 15.16
CA ALA A 577 21.59 25.70 15.03
C ALA A 577 21.84 24.32 14.38
N VAL A 578 21.04 23.31 14.76
CA VAL A 578 21.09 21.97 14.15
C VAL A 578 20.78 21.99 12.66
N VAL A 579 19.69 22.66 12.28
CA VAL A 579 19.26 22.82 10.89
C VAL A 579 20.36 23.49 10.06
N ASN A 580 20.96 24.56 10.58
CA ASN A 580 21.99 25.33 9.87
C ASN A 580 23.26 24.51 9.58
N GLU A 581 23.66 23.61 10.47
CA GLU A 581 24.85 22.77 10.31
C GLU A 581 24.62 21.61 9.35
N ALA A 582 23.44 20.98 9.41
CA ALA A 582 23.03 20.00 8.42
C ALA A 582 23.03 20.61 7.00
N ASN A 583 22.62 21.88 6.86
CA ASN A 583 22.68 22.62 5.60
C ASN A 583 24.11 22.90 5.10
N LYS A 584 25.14 22.88 5.96
CA LYS A 584 26.54 23.02 5.49
C LYS A 584 27.04 21.79 4.74
N VAL A 585 26.64 20.58 5.18
CA VAL A 585 26.93 19.33 4.45
C VAL A 585 26.26 19.33 3.08
N ILE A 586 25.04 19.87 2.99
CA ILE A 586 24.31 20.05 1.74
C ILE A 586 25.05 21.04 0.82
N SER A 587 25.50 22.15 1.39
CA SER A 587 26.20 23.20 0.65
C SER A 587 27.59 22.77 0.16
N SER A 588 28.29 21.88 0.88
CA SER A 588 29.69 21.54 0.57
C SER A 588 29.87 20.83 -0.78
N ALA A 589 28.91 20.00 -1.17
CA ALA A 589 28.92 19.30 -2.45
C ALA A 589 27.87 19.85 -3.44
N SER A 590 27.30 21.04 -3.15
CA SER A 590 26.21 21.62 -3.93
C SER A 590 25.09 20.61 -4.17
N ILE A 591 24.72 19.86 -3.12
CA ILE A 591 23.66 18.87 -3.17
C ILE A 591 22.37 19.64 -3.43
N THR A 592 21.77 19.47 -4.62
CA THR A 592 20.54 20.16 -4.99
C THR A 592 19.34 19.41 -4.42
N ASN A 593 19.30 18.09 -4.58
CA ASN A 593 18.21 17.24 -4.09
C ASN A 593 18.76 16.01 -3.38
N GLY A 594 18.03 15.53 -2.39
CA GLY A 594 18.50 14.51 -1.47
C GLY A 594 17.48 14.14 -0.42
N ASN A 595 17.85 13.26 0.49
CA ASN A 595 17.14 13.14 1.76
C ASN A 595 18.11 12.77 2.89
N VAL A 596 17.71 13.05 4.12
CA VAL A 596 18.48 12.75 5.32
C VAL A 596 17.67 11.82 6.20
N ALA A 597 18.21 10.63 6.46
CA ALA A 597 17.72 9.71 7.47
C ALA A 597 18.59 9.80 8.74
N ILE A 598 17.98 9.55 9.89
CA ILE A 598 18.66 9.66 11.20
C ILE A 598 18.40 8.40 12.01
N GLU A 599 19.47 7.76 12.49
CA GLU A 599 19.41 6.61 13.39
C GLU A 599 20.00 6.98 14.74
N ALA A 600 19.29 6.69 15.83
CA ALA A 600 19.77 6.90 17.19
C ALA A 600 19.80 5.56 17.95
N SER A 601 20.88 5.31 18.69
CA SER A 601 21.01 4.13 19.55
C SER A 601 21.84 4.47 20.79
N ILE A 602 21.59 3.79 21.90
CA ILE A 602 22.44 3.87 23.09
C ILE A 602 22.68 2.46 23.61
N ASN A 603 23.90 2.19 24.08
CA ASN A 603 24.23 0.92 24.71
C ASN A 603 24.20 1.00 26.25
N ASN A 604 24.27 -0.16 26.90
CA ASN A 604 24.22 -0.29 28.37
C ASN A 604 25.39 0.41 29.10
N SER A 605 26.43 0.85 28.40
CA SER A 605 27.55 1.62 28.96
C SER A 605 27.32 3.13 28.95
N GLY A 606 26.15 3.59 28.48
CA GLY A 606 25.83 5.02 28.35
C GLY A 606 26.49 5.68 27.13
N GLU A 607 27.07 4.88 26.23
CA GLU A 607 27.60 5.36 24.96
C GLU A 607 26.46 5.49 23.95
N SER A 608 26.20 6.72 23.54
CA SER A 608 25.22 7.04 22.53
C SER A 608 25.85 7.07 21.15
N LYS A 609 25.08 6.63 20.15
CA LYS A 609 25.47 6.61 18.75
C LYS A 609 24.35 7.18 17.90
N LEU A 610 24.67 8.22 17.14
CA LEU A 610 23.81 8.88 16.18
C LEU A 610 24.40 8.73 14.79
N LYS A 611 23.57 8.35 13.81
CA LYS A 611 23.95 8.37 12.40
C LYS A 611 23.08 9.32 11.63
N PHE A 612 23.69 10.19 10.84
CA PHE A 612 23.03 10.98 9.81
C PHE A 612 23.39 10.36 8.46
N ILE A 613 22.40 9.95 7.69
CA ILE A 613 22.57 9.28 6.41
C ILE A 613 22.02 10.23 5.35
N TYR A 614 22.93 10.90 4.64
CA TYR A 614 22.58 11.78 3.54
C TYR A 614 22.55 10.97 2.26
N HIS A 615 21.35 10.68 1.77
CA HIS A 615 21.13 10.11 0.46
C HIS A 615 21.22 11.24 -0.58
N ILE A 616 22.28 11.22 -1.37
CA ILE A 616 22.55 12.27 -2.36
C ILE A 616 21.92 11.84 -3.68
N LEU A 617 20.96 12.64 -4.12
CA LEU A 617 20.12 12.34 -5.27
C LEU A 617 20.48 13.21 -6.47
N GLU A 618 20.81 14.48 -6.21
CA GLU A 618 21.26 15.44 -7.21
C GLU A 618 22.33 16.35 -6.61
N ALA A 619 23.36 16.67 -7.40
CA ALA A 619 24.37 17.64 -7.03
C ALA A 619 24.77 18.47 -8.24
N LYS A 620 24.95 19.78 -8.04
CA LYS A 620 25.25 20.74 -9.11
C LYS A 620 24.20 20.68 -10.24
N ASP A 621 22.94 20.53 -9.84
CA ASP A 621 21.77 20.44 -10.72
C ASP A 621 21.82 19.26 -11.72
N LYS A 622 22.50 18.17 -11.33
CA LYS A 622 22.66 16.95 -12.13
C LYS A 622 22.45 15.71 -11.27
N GLN A 623 21.78 14.70 -11.82
CA GLN A 623 21.72 13.38 -11.17
C GLN A 623 23.11 12.76 -11.13
N LEU A 624 23.37 11.96 -10.10
CA LEU A 624 24.61 11.22 -10.00
C LEU A 624 24.62 10.04 -10.99
N ASP A 625 25.78 9.70 -11.54
CA ASP A 625 25.98 8.56 -12.45
C ASP A 625 25.90 7.18 -11.75
N ASN A 626 25.90 7.18 -10.41
CA ASN A 626 25.75 6.05 -9.51
C ASN A 626 25.24 6.51 -8.13
N GLU A 627 24.87 5.56 -7.26
CA GLU A 627 24.37 5.85 -5.92
C GLU A 627 25.46 6.41 -4.98
N LEU A 628 25.06 7.34 -4.11
CA LEU A 628 25.92 7.89 -3.07
C LEU A 628 25.12 8.22 -1.81
N SER A 629 25.55 7.63 -0.70
CA SER A 629 25.18 8.06 0.64
C SER A 629 26.40 8.52 1.42
N VAL A 630 26.22 9.56 2.23
CA VAL A 630 27.22 10.04 3.19
C VAL A 630 26.69 9.73 4.58
N VAL A 631 27.34 8.79 5.26
CA VAL A 631 26.97 8.38 6.62
C VAL A 631 27.90 9.07 7.61
N ILE A 632 27.36 10.02 8.37
CA ILE A 632 28.06 10.66 9.47
C ILE A 632 27.65 9.95 10.75
N THR A 633 28.58 9.23 11.37
CA THR A 633 28.35 8.57 12.66
C THR A 633 29.02 9.37 13.76
N VAL A 634 28.23 9.79 14.74
CA VAL A 634 28.72 10.34 16.00
C VAL A 634 28.51 9.34 17.12
N THR A 635 29.57 9.07 17.85
CA THR A 635 29.53 8.28 19.09
C THR A 635 29.99 9.16 20.23
N SER A 636 29.21 9.27 21.30
CA SER A 636 29.59 10.07 22.45
C SER A 636 29.49 9.27 23.74
N LYS A 637 30.42 9.53 24.66
CA LYS A 637 30.37 9.08 26.05
C LYS A 637 30.35 10.32 26.93
N PRO A 638 29.15 10.85 27.23
CA PRO A 638 29.01 12.10 27.97
C PRO A 638 29.76 12.10 29.31
N THR A 639 29.90 10.96 29.98
CA THR A 639 30.68 10.79 31.23
C THR A 639 32.12 11.25 31.11
N ASP A 640 32.74 10.98 29.98
CA ASP A 640 34.17 11.17 29.76
C ASP A 640 34.48 12.61 29.34
N LEU A 641 33.45 13.38 28.97
CA LEU A 641 33.52 14.79 28.62
C LEU A 641 33.60 15.70 29.87
N PHE A 642 33.10 15.24 31.03
CA PHE A 642 32.91 16.05 32.24
C PHE A 642 33.46 15.44 33.52
N THR A 643 34.48 14.58 33.44
CA THR A 643 35.11 14.02 34.66
C THR A 643 35.54 15.15 35.61
N GLY A 644 34.77 15.36 36.67
CA GLY A 644 35.00 16.39 37.70
C GLY A 644 34.41 17.78 37.46
N THR A 645 33.60 18.02 36.42
CA THR A 645 33.05 19.36 36.10
C THR A 645 31.56 19.47 36.43
N LYS A 646 31.17 20.45 37.27
CA LYS A 646 29.76 20.81 37.48
C LYS A 646 29.30 21.75 36.37
N ILE A 647 28.27 21.35 35.62
CA ILE A 647 27.51 22.28 34.76
C ILE A 647 26.52 23.01 35.67
N PRO A 648 26.30 24.34 35.53
CA PRO A 648 25.30 25.05 36.32
C PRO A 648 23.93 24.34 36.22
N ASN A 649 23.38 23.95 37.37
CA ASN A 649 22.11 23.22 37.54
C ASN A 649 22.05 21.75 37.07
N VAL A 650 23.15 21.11 36.65
CA VAL A 650 23.16 19.68 36.29
C VAL A 650 24.41 18.96 36.81
N ASP A 651 24.17 17.89 37.59
CA ASP A 651 25.22 17.00 38.10
C ASP A 651 25.32 15.76 37.19
N VAL A 652 26.16 15.85 36.14
CA VAL A 652 26.33 14.81 35.09
C VAL A 652 26.65 13.42 35.66
N PRO A 653 27.50 13.26 36.69
CA PRO A 653 27.73 11.96 37.34
C PRO A 653 26.48 11.30 37.93
N LYS A 654 25.47 12.06 38.38
CA LYS A 654 24.20 11.53 38.93
C LYS A 654 23.22 11.06 37.86
N LEU A 655 23.16 11.78 36.72
CA LEU A 655 22.34 11.38 35.57
C LEU A 655 22.72 9.99 35.05
N VAL A 656 24.01 9.68 35.05
CA VAL A 656 24.57 8.40 34.56
C VAL A 656 24.15 7.24 35.46
N THR A 657 24.13 7.42 36.78
CA THR A 657 23.68 6.39 37.72
C THR A 657 22.16 6.19 37.71
N GLN A 658 21.37 7.25 37.48
CA GLN A 658 19.90 7.15 37.32
C GLN A 658 19.46 6.58 35.97
N SER A 659 20.22 6.82 34.90
CA SER A 659 19.91 6.35 33.53
C SER A 659 19.78 4.83 33.41
N GLN A 660 20.41 4.06 34.30
CA GLN A 660 20.24 2.60 34.34
C GLN A 660 18.83 2.16 34.75
N THR A 661 17.93 3.09 35.14
CA THR A 661 16.66 2.78 35.80
C THR A 661 15.41 3.57 35.34
N ASP A 662 15.51 4.66 34.55
CA ASP A 662 14.34 5.50 34.17
C ASP A 662 14.38 6.07 32.73
N GLN A 663 13.23 6.10 32.05
CA GLN A 663 13.00 6.48 30.65
C GLN A 663 13.23 7.98 30.37
N LYS A 664 12.89 8.88 31.30
CA LYS A 664 13.11 10.34 31.12
C LYS A 664 14.59 10.73 31.13
N SER A 665 15.41 10.00 31.90
CA SER A 665 16.86 10.19 31.94
C SER A 665 17.52 9.78 30.62
N TRP A 666 16.95 8.79 29.92
CA TRP A 666 17.38 8.38 28.58
C TRP A 666 17.12 9.45 27.52
N GLU A 667 15.92 10.04 27.49
CA GLU A 667 15.58 11.13 26.57
C GLU A 667 16.53 12.33 26.72
N THR A 668 16.87 12.67 27.97
CA THR A 668 17.80 13.76 28.29
C THR A 668 19.23 13.46 27.82
N LEU A 669 19.69 12.20 27.97
CA LEU A 669 21.03 11.77 27.54
C LEU A 669 21.13 11.71 26.00
N ILE A 670 20.07 11.27 25.31
CA ILE A 670 19.99 11.31 23.85
C ILE A 670 20.08 12.75 23.38
N GLY A 671 19.28 13.65 23.96
CA GLY A 671 19.30 15.07 23.58
C GLY A 671 20.65 15.74 23.78
N PHE A 672 21.32 15.44 24.91
CA PHE A 672 22.68 15.88 25.16
C PHE A 672 23.66 15.40 24.08
N SER A 673 23.57 14.13 23.72
CA SER A 673 24.43 13.50 22.72
C SER A 673 24.22 14.09 21.32
N THR A 674 22.98 14.40 20.95
CA THR A 674 22.63 15.05 19.68
C THR A 674 23.23 16.45 19.57
N VAL A 675 23.15 17.24 20.64
CA VAL A 675 23.73 18.59 20.70
C VAL A 675 25.26 18.54 20.57
N VAL A 676 25.93 17.66 21.30
CA VAL A 676 27.39 17.49 21.23
C VAL A 676 27.82 17.00 19.85
N ALA A 677 27.06 16.08 19.25
CA ALA A 677 27.33 15.56 17.92
C ALA A 677 27.36 16.66 16.86
N ILE A 678 26.36 17.53 16.90
CA ILE A 678 26.22 18.61 15.92
C ILE A 678 27.31 19.65 16.12
N ALA A 679 27.53 20.09 17.37
CA ALA A 679 28.57 21.08 17.65
C ALA A 679 29.97 20.55 17.29
N GLY A 680 30.23 19.24 17.44
CA GLY A 680 31.46 18.60 16.99
C GLY A 680 31.63 18.61 15.47
N VAL A 681 30.55 18.37 14.72
CA VAL A 681 30.53 18.49 13.24
C VAL A 681 30.75 19.96 12.83
N SER A 682 30.10 20.92 13.49
CA SER A 682 30.25 22.37 13.21
C SER A 682 31.69 22.85 13.35
N ILE A 683 32.34 22.47 14.44
CA ILE A 683 33.72 22.87 14.77
C ILE A 683 34.67 22.31 13.73
N PHE A 684 34.45 21.07 13.32
CA PHE A 684 35.28 20.44 12.32
C PHE A 684 35.11 21.08 10.94
N ILE A 685 33.88 21.35 10.49
CA ILE A 685 33.60 22.01 9.20
C ILE A 685 34.10 23.47 9.18
N SER A 686 34.07 24.17 10.31
CA SER A 686 34.52 25.56 10.43
C SER A 686 36.01 25.73 10.77
N GLY A 687 36.76 24.64 10.93
CA GLY A 687 38.16 24.68 11.36
C GLY A 687 38.38 25.18 12.79
N GLY A 688 37.34 25.14 13.63
CA GLY A 688 37.38 25.54 15.03
C GLY A 688 38.13 24.55 15.93
N THR A 689 38.46 24.99 17.13
CA THR A 689 39.10 24.18 18.18
C THR A 689 38.08 23.56 19.12
N LEU A 690 38.46 22.50 19.85
CA LEU A 690 37.64 21.84 20.89
C LEU A 690 37.09 22.83 21.94
N SER A 691 37.78 23.96 22.15
CA SER A 691 37.33 25.05 23.04
C SER A 691 36.01 25.69 22.61
N VAL A 692 35.72 25.74 21.30
CA VAL A 692 34.46 26.27 20.77
C VAL A 692 33.27 25.36 21.14
N LEU A 693 33.50 24.05 21.31
CA LEU A 693 32.48 23.08 21.72
C LEU A 693 31.99 23.38 23.13
N LEU A 694 32.95 23.69 24.00
CA LEU A 694 32.73 23.99 25.41
C LEU A 694 31.99 25.32 25.60
N ASP A 695 32.13 26.27 24.67
CA ASP A 695 31.42 27.57 24.69
C ASP A 695 29.98 27.48 24.14
N LEU A 696 29.72 26.59 23.18
CA LEU A 696 28.39 26.38 22.59
C LEU A 696 27.45 25.56 23.48
N ILE A 697 27.99 24.60 24.22
CA ILE A 697 27.24 23.71 25.12
C ILE A 697 26.30 24.53 26.03
N PRO A 698 26.76 25.51 26.85
CA PRO A 698 25.88 26.27 27.73
C PRO A 698 24.74 27.02 27.01
N GLN A 699 24.95 27.46 25.78
CA GLN A 699 23.97 28.23 25.01
C GLN A 699 22.85 27.34 24.45
N LEU A 700 23.20 26.11 24.04
CA LEU A 700 22.27 25.11 23.49
C LEU A 700 21.40 24.44 24.57
N PHE A 701 21.83 24.46 25.84
CA PHE A 701 21.15 23.80 26.96
C PHE A 701 20.16 24.68 27.77
N THR A 702 20.02 25.97 27.45
CA THR A 702 19.13 26.88 28.21
C THR A 702 17.64 26.50 28.19
N GLY A 703 17.19 25.65 27.25
CA GLY A 703 15.79 25.23 27.11
C GLY A 703 15.43 23.81 27.57
N LEU A 704 16.40 22.96 27.93
CA LEU A 704 16.15 21.53 28.23
C LEU A 704 15.74 21.25 29.69
N LEU A 705 15.85 22.24 30.59
CA LEU A 705 15.69 22.06 32.04
C LEU A 705 14.58 22.93 32.67
N VAL A 706 13.76 23.58 31.85
CA VAL A 706 12.54 24.27 32.32
C VAL A 706 11.34 23.39 31.96
N GLY A 707 11.17 22.28 32.68
CA GLY A 707 10.08 21.33 32.47
C GLY A 707 9.99 20.31 33.58
#